data_AF-A0A955PDD7-F1
#
_entry.id   AF-A0A955PDD7-F1
#
_cell.length_a   1.000
_cell.length_b   1.000
_cell.length_c   1.000
_cell.angle_alpha   90.00
_cell.angle_beta   90.00
_cell.angle_gamma   90.00
#
_symmetry.space_group_name_H-M   'P 1'
#
loop_
_entity.id
_entity.type
_entity.pdbx_description
1 polymer ?
#
loop_
_entity_poly.entity_id
_entity_poly.type
_entity_poly.pdbx_seq_one_letter_code
_entity_poly.pdbx_strand_id
1 'polypeptide(L)'
;TNRIGPNLRNGIGTNRIGPNLRNGIVESHGRIQNNLIVGNRWGIYRCNGPIVNNTIVDNTNDDIRSCYGEIVNCIIGDPPSGVADLGYLLNCCVIEEHGWQGKVILGDPLFEDRANGDYRLSADSPCRDVGNLSYLSEIFQVDLEGNTRISGDAVDIGCYEFGSSYDSDGDFLDDDEEAVHGSDPTNRDTDGDGLLDGFEVRRGNDPRNFDLPRGIVVPTDLPTLDEAVAYALPSERVTVMPGTHGAHLFVRRDIELLSSDPLSASITASTILNGSNEYPILVFHNSGTDGSRIEGLTLANGRGLFGGAIHGHGTKATIRNNRFRNNRCSRYSISCYGGALYDCDGLIEENSFWENYANFGGALSHCDGTIRGNRFIENNGYSIPVYRVSIPGKGGALHACAANIVENEFYSNGAVYGGAISESSGVILSNTFIANYSERGIEQGEGGAIFDCDGWILHNRIERNQSFVGGGLAKCDGEIAYNIIRDNTAESYCRTSLIYLGCAPPMGGGLHDCDGQIHHNLIQGNRLVPRCGQLSCPDSLGAGLQGCDGLIENNIVATNDALIACASFYRPIDGATEEIWIRECSSATGGGIQNCEGVIRNNTFYGNRVEGKETGAAANCRGDFENNIVWGNLPLQSPQVVDVTPAYCLIQSWTGGGPGNLSENPRFTDPENGDYRLKPISPAVDAGKFQVDLITDFDREPRPFKAVEEHRGDGSAFDIGADEYRLFINPHSDLTNDLRVDMLDLNVMQRNWHRETEPVGPVPEERILIDPDTDLDFSGRVDVMDLALFLEDWGRVSE
;
A
#
# COMPACT_ATOMS: atom_id res chain seq x y z
N THR A 1 5.45 42.68 19.22
CA THR A 1 5.86 41.27 19.13
C THR A 1 5.04 40.44 20.08
N ASN A 2 3.95 39.87 19.57
CA ASN A 2 3.26 38.77 20.25
C ASN A 2 4.11 37.52 20.00
N ARG A 3 5.02 37.22 20.93
CA ARG A 3 5.88 36.03 20.89
C ARG A 3 5.21 34.97 21.75
N ILE A 4 4.65 33.95 21.11
CA ILE A 4 4.31 32.71 21.78
C ILE A 4 5.52 31.80 21.55
N GLY A 5 6.15 31.32 22.62
CA GLY A 5 7.37 30.52 22.51
C GLY A 5 7.16 29.24 21.68
N PRO A 6 8.23 28.63 21.14
CA PRO A 6 8.16 27.48 20.22
C PRO A 6 7.48 26.21 20.78
N ASN A 7 7.15 26.19 22.08
CA ASN A 7 6.55 25.05 22.78
C ASN A 7 5.09 25.27 23.22
N LEU A 8 4.43 26.35 22.81
CA LEU A 8 3.04 26.64 23.21
C LEU A 8 2.09 26.50 22.01
N ARG A 9 1.17 25.53 22.09
CA ARG A 9 0.13 25.24 21.07
C ARG A 9 -1.08 26.20 21.10
N ASN A 10 -1.04 27.26 21.90
CA ASN A 10 -2.19 28.17 22.04
C ASN A 10 -2.30 29.06 20.79
N GLY A 11 -3.47 29.06 20.13
CA GLY A 11 -3.75 29.93 18.98
C GLY A 11 -3.80 31.41 19.34
N ILE A 12 -3.72 32.27 18.32
CA ILE A 12 -3.86 33.74 18.42
C ILE A 12 -5.18 34.13 17.76
N GLY A 13 -6.20 34.44 18.57
CA GLY A 13 -7.51 34.88 18.12
C GLY A 13 -7.75 36.36 18.41
N THR A 14 -8.39 37.06 17.47
CA THR A 14 -9.01 38.40 17.58
C THR A 14 -8.13 39.49 18.20
N ASN A 15 -7.26 40.11 17.40
CA ASN A 15 -6.39 41.20 17.84
C ASN A 15 -6.27 42.32 16.79
N ARG A 16 -6.04 43.55 17.27
CA ARG A 16 -5.54 44.67 16.46
C ARG A 16 -4.04 44.86 16.72
N ILE A 17 -3.21 44.49 15.76
CA ILE A 17 -1.74 44.54 15.82
C ILE A 17 -1.24 45.69 14.96
N GLY A 18 -1.12 46.86 15.58
CA GLY A 18 -0.65 48.09 14.92
C GLY A 18 0.88 48.24 14.84
N PRO A 19 1.35 49.36 14.26
CA PRO A 19 2.74 49.60 13.91
C PRO A 19 3.67 49.60 15.13
N ASN A 20 4.70 48.76 15.10
CA ASN A 20 5.66 48.65 16.22
C ASN A 20 7.14 48.59 15.81
N LEU A 21 7.48 48.90 14.55
CA LEU A 21 8.84 48.82 13.96
C LEU A 21 9.52 47.44 14.09
N ARG A 22 8.79 46.41 14.55
CA ARG A 22 9.16 45.01 14.67
C ARG A 22 8.12 44.16 13.95
N ASN A 23 8.22 42.83 14.07
CA ASN A 23 7.32 41.89 13.43
C ASN A 23 5.98 41.83 14.19
N GLY A 24 4.88 41.60 13.47
CA GLY A 24 3.54 41.40 14.04
C GLY A 24 3.45 40.10 14.85
N ILE A 25 3.20 38.98 14.16
CA ILE A 25 3.14 37.61 14.71
C ILE A 25 4.35 36.81 14.23
N VAL A 26 5.01 36.09 15.15
CA VAL A 26 6.23 35.33 14.83
C VAL A 26 6.29 34.01 15.59
N GLU A 27 6.75 32.94 14.91
CA GLU A 27 7.06 31.63 15.54
C GLU A 27 5.86 31.01 16.27
N SER A 28 4.64 31.26 15.74
CA SER A 28 3.40 30.68 16.24
C SER A 28 2.99 29.48 15.39
N HIS A 29 2.80 28.32 16.04
CA HIS A 29 2.38 27.10 15.36
C HIS A 29 0.92 26.70 15.68
N GLY A 30 0.23 27.48 16.51
CA GLY A 30 -1.23 27.40 16.69
C GLY A 30 -1.98 28.23 15.64
N ARG A 31 -3.31 28.05 15.58
CA ARG A 31 -4.20 28.77 14.66
C ARG A 31 -4.15 30.29 14.90
N ILE A 32 -4.01 31.08 13.84
CA ILE A 32 -4.00 32.54 13.83
C ILE A 32 -5.27 33.01 13.13
N GLN A 33 -6.17 33.70 13.83
CA GLN A 33 -7.45 34.08 13.24
C GLN A 33 -8.05 35.41 13.70
N ASN A 34 -8.86 36.01 12.83
CA ASN A 34 -9.62 37.24 13.07
C ASN A 34 -8.74 38.43 13.51
N ASN A 35 -7.49 38.52 13.02
CA ASN A 35 -6.58 39.59 13.39
C ASN A 35 -6.50 40.66 12.29
N LEU A 36 -6.44 41.93 12.71
CA LEU A 36 -5.99 43.05 11.90
C LEU A 36 -4.50 43.31 12.16
N ILE A 37 -3.64 43.13 11.16
CA ILE A 37 -2.18 43.22 11.29
C ILE A 37 -1.64 44.26 10.31
N VAL A 38 -1.32 45.45 10.84
CA VAL A 38 -1.00 46.62 10.01
C VAL A 38 0.21 47.41 10.51
N GLY A 39 1.04 47.92 9.59
CA GLY A 39 2.15 48.82 9.91
C GLY A 39 3.38 48.16 10.57
N ASN A 40 3.51 46.83 10.52
CA ASN A 40 4.63 46.09 11.11
C ASN A 40 5.78 45.92 10.11
N ARG A 41 6.96 45.47 10.58
CA ARG A 41 8.09 45.12 9.71
C ARG A 41 7.78 43.93 8.81
N TRP A 42 7.27 42.86 9.41
CA TRP A 42 6.66 41.70 8.74
C TRP A 42 5.32 41.46 9.44
N GLY A 43 4.26 41.12 8.70
CA GLY A 43 2.95 40.85 9.28
C GLY A 43 2.97 39.55 10.11
N ILE A 44 3.12 38.41 9.44
CA ILE A 44 3.24 37.06 10.02
C ILE A 44 4.52 36.38 9.53
N TYR A 45 5.32 35.82 10.44
CA TYR A 45 6.63 35.25 10.11
C TYR A 45 6.88 33.90 10.81
N ARG A 46 7.31 32.87 10.07
CA ARG A 46 7.65 31.53 10.61
C ARG A 46 6.52 30.87 11.41
N CYS A 47 5.31 30.93 10.87
CA CYS A 47 4.12 30.35 11.51
C CYS A 47 3.59 29.17 10.70
N ASN A 48 3.33 28.03 11.34
CA ASN A 48 2.92 26.81 10.61
C ASN A 48 1.49 26.35 10.96
N GLY A 49 0.81 27.05 11.87
CA GLY A 49 -0.61 26.81 12.12
C GLY A 49 -1.50 27.45 11.05
N PRO A 50 -2.79 27.08 10.97
CA PRO A 50 -3.74 27.69 10.05
C PRO A 50 -3.87 29.21 10.28
N ILE A 51 -3.88 30.00 9.21
CA ILE A 51 -4.05 31.46 9.20
C ILE A 51 -5.40 31.76 8.55
N VAL A 52 -6.40 32.15 9.34
CA VAL A 52 -7.81 32.19 8.88
C VAL A 52 -8.44 33.56 9.16
N ASN A 53 -9.16 34.17 8.21
CA ASN A 53 -9.93 35.41 8.44
C ASN A 53 -9.08 36.58 8.96
N ASN A 54 -7.86 36.77 8.48
CA ASN A 54 -6.99 37.88 8.91
C ASN A 54 -6.91 38.97 7.83
N THR A 55 -6.86 40.23 8.25
CA THR A 55 -6.53 41.36 7.37
C THR A 55 -5.09 41.77 7.65
N ILE A 56 -4.18 41.50 6.72
CA ILE A 56 -2.75 41.68 6.87
C ILE A 56 -2.30 42.61 5.74
N VAL A 57 -2.10 43.89 6.04
CA VAL A 57 -1.89 44.93 5.03
C VAL A 57 -0.97 46.03 5.59
N ASP A 58 -0.40 46.86 4.72
CA ASP A 58 0.40 48.03 5.11
C ASP A 58 1.63 47.70 5.99
N ASN A 59 2.19 46.49 5.87
CA ASN A 59 3.44 46.13 6.53
C ASN A 59 4.64 46.55 5.65
N THR A 60 5.78 46.90 6.24
CA THR A 60 6.89 47.52 5.48
C THR A 60 7.74 46.54 4.66
N ASN A 61 7.65 45.24 4.93
CA ASN A 61 8.27 44.17 4.13
C ASN A 61 7.17 43.21 3.62
N ASP A 62 7.15 41.96 4.11
CA ASP A 62 6.17 40.95 3.69
C ASP A 62 5.03 40.86 4.69
N ASP A 63 3.81 40.76 4.19
CA ASP A 63 2.64 40.47 5.00
C ASP A 63 2.69 39.07 5.61
N ILE A 64 3.13 38.07 4.83
CA ILE A 64 3.35 36.70 5.31
C ILE A 64 4.71 36.21 4.79
N ARG A 65 5.48 35.53 5.64
CA ARG A 65 6.79 34.97 5.24
C ARG A 65 7.13 33.68 5.97
N SER A 66 7.62 32.68 5.23
CA SER A 66 8.05 31.38 5.79
C SER A 66 6.96 30.73 6.63
N CYS A 67 5.72 30.85 6.19
CA CYS A 67 4.57 30.21 6.82
C CYS A 67 4.10 29.09 5.91
N TYR A 68 3.95 27.90 6.48
CA TYR A 68 3.71 26.66 5.72
C TYR A 68 2.35 26.03 6.02
N GLY A 69 1.54 26.68 6.88
CA GLY A 69 0.15 26.31 7.11
C GLY A 69 -0.79 26.89 6.05
N GLU A 70 -2.04 26.46 6.07
CA GLU A 70 -3.10 26.98 5.20
C GLU A 70 -3.41 28.45 5.52
N ILE A 71 -3.64 29.25 4.47
CA ILE A 71 -4.00 30.66 4.58
C ILE A 71 -5.36 30.83 3.92
N VAL A 72 -6.39 31.11 4.72
CA VAL A 72 -7.78 31.05 4.26
C VAL A 72 -8.52 32.32 4.62
N ASN A 73 -9.37 32.82 3.71
CA ASN A 73 -10.20 34.01 3.91
C ASN A 73 -9.39 35.21 4.41
N CYS A 74 -8.15 35.36 3.98
CA CYS A 74 -7.29 36.46 4.40
C CYS A 74 -7.22 37.55 3.33
N ILE A 75 -7.19 38.82 3.76
CA ILE A 75 -6.80 39.93 2.90
C ILE A 75 -5.31 40.17 3.09
N ILE A 76 -4.57 40.22 1.99
CA ILE A 76 -3.11 40.34 1.97
C ILE A 76 -2.74 41.52 1.04
N GLY A 77 -2.09 42.54 1.59
CA GLY A 77 -1.88 43.83 0.93
C GLY A 77 -0.63 43.89 0.06
N ASP A 78 0.49 43.40 0.59
CA ASP A 78 1.75 43.21 -0.13
C ASP A 78 1.99 41.69 -0.32
N PRO A 79 2.49 41.29 -1.50
CA PRO A 79 2.70 39.88 -1.80
C PRO A 79 3.66 39.25 -0.77
N PRO A 80 3.32 38.09 -0.22
CA PRO A 80 4.08 37.51 0.86
C PRO A 80 5.41 36.91 0.36
N SER A 81 6.56 37.60 0.48
CA SER A 81 7.83 36.99 -0.01
C SER A 81 8.30 35.84 0.89
N GLY A 82 8.55 34.67 0.27
CA GLY A 82 8.88 33.43 0.99
C GLY A 82 7.67 32.60 1.43
N VAL A 83 6.47 32.87 0.90
CA VAL A 83 5.34 31.90 0.86
C VAL A 83 5.42 30.99 -0.38
N ALA A 84 6.36 31.29 -1.29
CA ALA A 84 6.44 30.78 -2.65
C ALA A 84 6.84 29.30 -2.81
N ASP A 85 6.83 28.48 -1.75
CA ASP A 85 7.16 27.07 -1.90
C ASP A 85 6.13 26.08 -1.32
N LEU A 86 5.27 26.43 -0.34
CA LEU A 86 4.48 25.39 0.38
C LEU A 86 3.14 25.81 1.04
N GLY A 87 2.67 27.07 0.96
CA GLY A 87 1.40 27.50 1.59
C GLY A 87 0.24 27.64 0.60
N TYR A 88 -0.94 27.07 0.90
CA TYR A 88 -2.17 27.20 0.09
C TYR A 88 -2.93 28.49 0.45
N LEU A 89 -3.22 29.36 -0.52
CA LEU A 89 -4.14 30.49 -0.35
C LEU A 89 -5.56 30.08 -0.77
N LEU A 90 -6.53 30.10 0.13
CA LEU A 90 -7.90 29.65 -0.16
C LEU A 90 -8.89 30.76 0.12
N ASN A 91 -9.64 31.18 -0.90
CA ASN A 91 -10.56 32.31 -0.85
C ASN A 91 -9.89 33.55 -0.22
N CYS A 92 -8.64 33.83 -0.60
CA CYS A 92 -7.89 34.99 -0.13
C CYS A 92 -7.97 36.14 -1.12
N CYS A 93 -7.96 37.37 -0.61
CA CYS A 93 -7.98 38.60 -1.38
C CYS A 93 -6.56 39.17 -1.45
N VAL A 94 -5.99 39.32 -2.64
CA VAL A 94 -4.64 39.87 -2.83
C VAL A 94 -4.65 41.01 -3.83
N ILE A 95 -3.85 42.04 -3.55
CA ILE A 95 -3.83 43.28 -4.36
C ILE A 95 -3.00 43.12 -5.65
N GLU A 96 -1.95 42.27 -5.65
CA GLU A 96 -1.07 42.02 -6.81
C GLU A 96 -0.77 40.51 -7.03
N GLU A 97 -0.69 40.07 -8.30
CA GLU A 97 -0.51 38.65 -8.69
C GLU A 97 0.97 38.26 -8.83
N HIS A 98 1.39 37.16 -8.16
CA HIS A 98 2.77 36.65 -8.25
C HIS A 98 2.86 35.12 -8.45
N GLY A 99 1.90 34.48 -9.12
CA GLY A 99 1.98 33.05 -9.47
C GLY A 99 1.75 32.07 -8.31
N TRP A 100 0.92 32.46 -7.34
CA TRP A 100 0.55 31.66 -6.17
C TRP A 100 -0.34 30.46 -6.54
N GLN A 101 -0.32 29.40 -5.72
CA GLN A 101 -1.27 28.28 -5.82
C GLN A 101 -2.44 28.53 -4.86
N GLY A 102 -3.68 28.53 -5.34
CA GLY A 102 -4.83 28.91 -4.51
C GLY A 102 -6.02 29.53 -5.23
N LYS A 103 -7.21 29.46 -4.63
CA LYS A 103 -8.41 30.22 -5.06
C LYS A 103 -8.26 31.64 -4.53
N VAL A 104 -7.77 32.54 -5.37
CA VAL A 104 -7.44 33.91 -4.98
C VAL A 104 -8.30 34.92 -5.73
N ILE A 105 -8.80 35.93 -5.02
CA ILE A 105 -9.44 37.11 -5.59
C ILE A 105 -8.34 38.14 -5.81
N LEU A 106 -8.02 38.40 -7.07
CA LEU A 106 -7.06 39.42 -7.46
C LEU A 106 -7.80 40.75 -7.65
N GLY A 107 -7.54 41.71 -6.75
CA GLY A 107 -8.17 43.03 -6.81
C GLY A 107 -8.00 43.83 -5.53
N ASP A 108 -8.30 45.13 -5.60
CA ASP A 108 -8.35 45.99 -4.42
C ASP A 108 -9.50 45.50 -3.50
N PRO A 109 -9.26 45.23 -2.19
CA PRO A 109 -10.31 44.91 -1.24
C PRO A 109 -11.33 46.04 -1.05
N LEU A 110 -11.06 47.28 -1.50
CA LEU A 110 -11.93 48.44 -1.39
C LEU A 110 -12.38 48.69 0.06
N PHE A 111 -11.42 49.04 0.92
CA PHE A 111 -11.69 49.43 2.30
C PHE A 111 -12.41 50.79 2.39
N GLU A 112 -13.29 50.96 3.37
CA GLU A 112 -14.06 52.19 3.62
C GLU A 112 -13.17 53.42 3.81
N ASP A 113 -12.13 53.36 4.66
CA ASP A 113 -11.20 54.47 4.87
C ASP A 113 -9.81 53.98 5.32
N ARG A 114 -9.10 53.31 4.41
CA ARG A 114 -7.73 52.80 4.62
C ARG A 114 -6.78 53.89 5.14
N ALA A 115 -6.92 55.13 4.67
CA ALA A 115 -6.02 56.23 5.04
C ALA A 115 -6.13 56.63 6.51
N ASN A 116 -7.31 56.44 7.12
CA ASN A 116 -7.54 56.71 8.54
C ASN A 116 -7.60 55.43 9.40
N GLY A 117 -7.24 54.28 8.84
CA GLY A 117 -7.15 53.00 9.55
C GLY A 117 -8.47 52.23 9.66
N ASP A 118 -9.48 52.58 8.85
CA ASP A 118 -10.71 51.82 8.71
C ASP A 118 -10.56 50.79 7.58
N TYR A 119 -10.39 49.54 7.97
CA TYR A 119 -10.16 48.41 7.07
C TYR A 119 -11.41 47.54 6.90
N ARG A 120 -12.60 48.07 7.24
CA ARG A 120 -13.86 47.41 6.91
C ARG A 120 -14.08 47.47 5.40
N LEU A 121 -14.67 46.41 4.84
CA LEU A 121 -14.96 46.33 3.41
C LEU A 121 -16.06 47.34 3.05
N SER A 122 -15.94 47.97 1.88
CA SER A 122 -17.02 48.79 1.34
C SER A 122 -18.09 47.94 0.63
N ALA A 123 -19.23 48.56 0.34
CA ALA A 123 -20.36 47.90 -0.29
C ALA A 123 -20.09 47.38 -1.72
N ASP A 124 -19.02 47.82 -2.38
CA ASP A 124 -18.63 47.37 -3.72
C ASP A 124 -17.42 46.42 -3.69
N SER A 125 -16.97 46.01 -2.50
CA SER A 125 -15.80 45.14 -2.34
C SER A 125 -15.97 43.81 -3.06
N PRO A 126 -14.97 43.36 -3.86
CA PRO A 126 -14.98 42.02 -4.44
C PRO A 126 -14.70 40.92 -3.40
N CYS A 127 -14.36 41.30 -2.17
CA CYS A 127 -13.95 40.39 -1.10
C CYS A 127 -15.09 40.16 -0.08
N ARG A 128 -16.29 40.69 -0.38
CA ARG A 128 -17.53 40.49 0.39
C ARG A 128 -18.27 39.23 -0.06
N ASP A 129 -18.76 38.43 0.88
CA ASP A 129 -19.69 37.32 0.67
C ASP A 129 -19.16 36.24 -0.29
N VAL A 130 -17.85 35.96 -0.18
CA VAL A 130 -17.11 35.07 -1.10
C VAL A 130 -16.07 34.19 -0.38
N GLY A 131 -16.02 34.28 0.94
CA GLY A 131 -15.14 33.49 1.79
C GLY A 131 -15.57 32.02 1.90
N ASN A 132 -14.65 31.21 2.41
CA ASN A 132 -14.83 29.78 2.64
C ASN A 132 -15.44 29.52 4.03
N LEU A 133 -16.66 28.97 4.06
CA LEU A 133 -17.42 28.68 5.28
C LEU A 133 -16.84 27.51 6.09
N SER A 134 -16.18 26.55 5.45
CA SER A 134 -15.62 25.35 6.08
C SER A 134 -14.49 25.64 7.08
N TYR A 135 -14.04 26.89 7.16
CA TYR A 135 -13.05 27.37 8.11
C TYR A 135 -13.62 28.08 9.32
N LEU A 136 -14.93 28.27 9.41
CA LEU A 136 -15.57 28.67 10.66
C LEU A 136 -15.47 27.55 11.68
N SER A 137 -15.15 27.91 12.92
CA SER A 137 -15.15 26.96 14.04
C SER A 137 -16.31 27.30 14.97
N GLU A 138 -16.99 26.29 15.51
CA GLU A 138 -18.03 26.44 16.56
C GLU A 138 -17.62 27.31 17.75
N ILE A 139 -16.32 27.48 17.98
CA ILE A 139 -15.78 28.24 19.13
C ILE A 139 -15.65 29.76 18.81
N PHE A 140 -15.70 30.16 17.54
CA PHE A 140 -15.43 31.53 17.12
C PHE A 140 -16.40 31.96 16.02
N GLN A 141 -17.53 32.49 16.48
CA GLN A 141 -18.69 32.83 15.65
C GLN A 141 -18.77 34.33 15.36
N VAL A 142 -17.80 35.10 15.86
CA VAL A 142 -17.79 36.56 15.76
C VAL A 142 -16.58 37.12 15.04
N ASP A 143 -16.74 38.28 14.43
CA ASP A 143 -15.70 39.05 13.74
C ASP A 143 -14.79 39.81 14.71
N LEU A 144 -13.95 40.70 14.18
CA LEU A 144 -13.05 41.51 15.00
C LEU A 144 -13.81 42.53 15.89
N GLU A 145 -15.05 42.89 15.55
CA GLU A 145 -15.89 43.81 16.31
C GLU A 145 -16.86 43.11 17.25
N GLY A 146 -16.98 41.79 17.13
CA GLY A 146 -17.86 40.96 17.96
C GLY A 146 -19.23 40.69 17.33
N ASN A 147 -19.42 41.07 16.05
CA ASN A 147 -20.64 40.76 15.29
C ASN A 147 -20.55 39.35 14.72
N THR A 148 -21.67 38.73 14.35
CA THR A 148 -21.67 37.39 13.74
C THR A 148 -20.80 37.33 12.48
N ARG A 149 -20.17 36.18 12.23
CA ARG A 149 -19.29 35.95 11.08
C ARG A 149 -20.01 35.63 9.77
N ILE A 150 -21.33 35.45 9.79
CA ILE A 150 -22.06 35.11 8.57
C ILE A 150 -23.16 36.15 8.42
N SER A 151 -23.11 36.92 7.33
CA SER A 151 -24.19 37.81 6.91
C SER A 151 -24.32 37.71 5.40
N GLY A 152 -25.42 37.14 4.92
CA GLY A 152 -25.58 36.75 3.51
C GLY A 152 -25.30 35.26 3.27
N ASP A 153 -24.76 34.93 2.09
CA ASP A 153 -24.61 33.56 1.63
C ASP A 153 -23.29 32.89 2.11
N ALA A 154 -22.28 33.66 2.48
CA ALA A 154 -20.94 33.26 2.87
C ALA A 154 -20.31 34.27 3.86
N VAL A 155 -19.07 33.99 4.31
CA VAL A 155 -18.29 34.97 5.11
C VAL A 155 -17.56 35.96 4.22
N ASP A 156 -17.31 37.15 4.74
CA ASP A 156 -16.37 38.08 4.16
C ASP A 156 -14.93 37.61 4.33
N ILE A 157 -14.10 37.89 3.32
CA ILE A 157 -12.66 37.69 3.40
C ILE A 157 -12.09 38.78 4.32
N GLY A 158 -11.29 38.37 5.31
CA GLY A 158 -10.61 39.25 6.25
C GLY A 158 -11.18 39.16 7.66
N CYS A 159 -10.77 40.11 8.51
CA CYS A 159 -11.10 40.08 9.93
C CYS A 159 -12.45 40.69 10.30
N TYR A 160 -13.15 41.36 9.36
CA TYR A 160 -14.47 41.95 9.55
C TYR A 160 -15.53 41.22 8.74
N GLU A 161 -16.79 41.38 9.14
CA GLU A 161 -17.97 40.96 8.40
C GLU A 161 -18.84 42.18 8.07
N PHE A 162 -19.23 42.34 6.81
CA PHE A 162 -20.03 43.47 6.34
C PHE A 162 -21.51 43.21 6.59
N GLY A 163 -22.16 44.14 7.29
CA GLY A 163 -23.61 44.14 7.44
C GLY A 163 -24.15 43.19 8.51
N SER A 164 -23.30 42.51 9.27
CA SER A 164 -23.70 41.66 10.38
C SER A 164 -23.90 42.44 11.70
N SER A 165 -24.75 41.90 12.58
CA SER A 165 -25.00 42.44 13.92
C SER A 165 -24.56 41.47 15.03
N TYR A 166 -24.86 41.78 16.29
CA TYR A 166 -24.46 40.95 17.43
C TYR A 166 -25.36 39.71 17.49
N ASP A 167 -24.76 38.55 17.73
CA ASP A 167 -25.43 37.26 17.88
C ASP A 167 -25.27 36.83 19.35
N SER A 168 -26.36 36.91 20.10
CA SER A 168 -26.38 36.83 21.56
C SER A 168 -26.16 35.42 22.10
N ASP A 169 -26.55 34.37 21.38
CA ASP A 169 -26.40 32.99 21.81
C ASP A 169 -25.37 32.19 20.99
N GLY A 170 -24.88 32.79 19.91
CA GLY A 170 -23.86 32.26 19.05
C GLY A 170 -24.39 31.09 18.24
N ASP A 171 -25.50 31.18 17.56
CA ASP A 171 -25.99 30.09 16.72
C ASP A 171 -25.78 30.35 15.21
N PHE A 172 -25.11 31.46 14.91
CA PHE A 172 -24.86 32.02 13.58
C PHE A 172 -26.11 32.61 12.90
N LEU A 173 -27.10 33.05 13.66
CA LEU A 173 -28.19 33.95 13.26
C LEU A 173 -28.11 35.17 14.18
N ASP A 174 -28.00 36.39 13.63
CA ASP A 174 -27.86 37.55 14.52
C ASP A 174 -29.20 38.03 15.11
N ASP A 175 -29.16 38.78 16.23
CA ASP A 175 -30.36 39.17 16.99
C ASP A 175 -31.41 39.91 16.11
N ASP A 176 -30.94 40.64 15.08
CA ASP A 176 -31.81 41.35 14.14
C ASP A 176 -32.46 40.37 13.13
N GLU A 177 -31.73 39.35 12.65
CA GLU A 177 -32.24 38.27 11.82
C GLU A 177 -33.20 37.35 12.59
N GLU A 178 -32.88 37.01 13.83
CA GLU A 178 -33.73 36.20 14.70
C GLU A 178 -35.08 36.86 14.95
N ALA A 179 -35.11 38.19 15.11
CA ALA A 179 -36.36 38.95 15.19
C ALA A 179 -37.20 38.84 13.90
N VAL A 180 -36.57 38.67 12.74
CA VAL A 180 -37.24 38.48 11.44
C VAL A 180 -37.80 37.06 11.32
N HIS A 181 -37.05 36.04 11.76
CA HIS A 181 -37.44 34.63 11.72
C HIS A 181 -38.36 34.22 12.89
N GLY A 182 -38.37 35.01 13.95
CA GLY A 182 -39.16 34.80 15.15
C GLY A 182 -38.56 33.80 16.14
N SER A 183 -37.29 33.45 16.00
CA SER A 183 -36.50 32.69 16.98
C SER A 183 -36.25 33.51 18.26
N ASP A 184 -35.79 32.86 19.33
CA ASP A 184 -35.39 33.47 20.60
C ASP A 184 -33.90 33.80 20.58
N PRO A 185 -33.50 35.10 20.59
CA PRO A 185 -32.09 35.53 20.54
C PRO A 185 -31.17 35.08 21.67
N THR A 186 -31.71 34.34 22.63
CA THR A 186 -30.94 33.83 23.77
C THR A 186 -30.95 32.31 23.85
N ASN A 187 -31.53 31.64 22.85
CA ASN A 187 -31.67 30.21 22.79
C ASN A 187 -31.34 29.67 21.38
N ARG A 188 -30.13 29.10 21.27
CA ARG A 188 -29.52 28.63 20.02
C ARG A 188 -30.30 27.58 19.22
N ASP A 189 -31.39 27.07 19.78
CA ASP A 189 -32.25 25.99 19.29
C ASP A 189 -33.65 26.29 19.85
N THR A 190 -34.38 27.17 19.18
CA THR A 190 -35.62 27.78 19.67
C THR A 190 -36.71 26.75 19.94
N ASP A 191 -36.80 25.68 19.14
CA ASP A 191 -37.82 24.65 19.30
C ASP A 191 -37.36 23.36 19.99
N GLY A 192 -36.05 23.21 20.22
CA GLY A 192 -35.47 22.13 21.01
C GLY A 192 -35.33 20.81 20.27
N ASP A 193 -35.24 20.83 18.93
CA ASP A 193 -35.09 19.63 18.10
C ASP A 193 -33.62 19.16 17.93
N GLY A 194 -32.66 20.00 18.33
CA GLY A 194 -31.23 19.78 18.26
C GLY A 194 -30.52 20.38 17.03
N LEU A 195 -31.23 21.11 16.17
CA LEU A 195 -30.69 21.97 15.12
C LEU A 195 -30.47 23.39 15.68
N LEU A 196 -29.51 24.13 15.12
CA LEU A 196 -29.32 25.53 15.49
C LEU A 196 -30.20 26.42 14.60
N ASP A 197 -30.83 27.46 15.15
CA ASP A 197 -31.77 28.30 14.38
C ASP A 197 -31.08 28.88 13.13
N GLY A 198 -29.83 29.35 13.28
CA GLY A 198 -29.03 29.82 12.15
C GLY A 198 -28.72 28.74 11.10
N PHE A 199 -28.59 27.48 11.48
CA PHE A 199 -28.45 26.38 10.50
C PHE A 199 -29.78 26.04 9.82
N GLU A 200 -30.89 26.12 10.54
CA GLU A 200 -32.21 25.89 9.99
C GLU A 200 -32.56 26.95 8.94
N VAL A 201 -32.40 28.23 9.28
CA VAL A 201 -32.66 29.34 8.34
C VAL A 201 -31.84 29.18 7.06
N ARG A 202 -30.55 28.82 7.17
CA ARG A 202 -29.69 28.59 5.99
C ARG A 202 -30.06 27.34 5.19
N ARG A 203 -30.61 26.31 5.83
CA ARG A 203 -31.18 25.13 5.16
C ARG A 203 -32.60 25.38 4.62
N GLY A 204 -33.18 26.57 4.87
CA GLY A 204 -34.52 26.96 4.45
C GLY A 204 -35.65 26.43 5.34
N ASN A 205 -35.34 26.01 6.57
CA ASN A 205 -36.30 25.57 7.59
C ASN A 205 -36.78 26.76 8.46
N ASP A 206 -37.85 26.55 9.24
CA ASP A 206 -38.36 27.54 10.21
C ASP A 206 -37.86 27.13 11.61
N PRO A 207 -37.05 27.96 12.31
CA PRO A 207 -36.40 27.60 13.58
C PRO A 207 -37.33 27.40 14.78
N ARG A 208 -38.64 27.40 14.53
CA ARG A 208 -39.68 27.22 15.55
C ARG A 208 -40.49 25.96 15.31
N ASN A 209 -40.13 25.18 14.30
CA ASN A 209 -40.81 23.98 13.92
C ASN A 209 -39.91 22.76 14.08
N PHE A 210 -40.20 21.97 15.12
CA PHE A 210 -39.48 20.74 15.44
C PHE A 210 -39.30 19.85 14.21
N ASP A 211 -38.08 19.82 13.69
CA ASP A 211 -37.63 19.02 12.58
C ASP A 211 -36.81 17.83 13.10
N LEU A 212 -36.39 16.94 12.20
CA LEU A 212 -35.46 15.86 12.54
C LEU A 212 -34.29 15.95 11.58
N PRO A 213 -33.04 15.70 12.01
CA PRO A 213 -31.89 15.67 11.11
C PRO A 213 -32.08 14.53 10.10
N ARG A 214 -32.57 14.87 8.89
CA ARG A 214 -32.81 13.93 7.79
C ARG A 214 -31.59 13.70 6.90
N GLY A 215 -30.45 14.29 7.26
CA GLY A 215 -29.26 14.39 6.40
C GLY A 215 -29.44 15.47 5.32
N ILE A 216 -28.33 15.85 4.70
CA ILE A 216 -28.25 16.89 3.67
C ILE A 216 -28.13 16.22 2.30
N VAL A 217 -28.94 16.61 1.32
CA VAL A 217 -28.86 16.11 -0.06
C VAL A 217 -28.34 17.22 -0.98
N VAL A 218 -27.21 17.02 -1.65
CA VAL A 218 -26.61 18.00 -2.56
C VAL A 218 -26.94 17.64 -4.01
N PRO A 219 -27.47 18.57 -4.84
CA PRO A 219 -27.69 20.00 -4.58
C PRO A 219 -29.13 20.37 -4.14
N THR A 220 -29.91 19.41 -3.62
CA THR A 220 -31.34 19.62 -3.35
C THR A 220 -31.61 20.50 -2.13
N ASP A 221 -30.94 20.23 -1.03
CA ASP A 221 -31.07 20.96 0.23
C ASP A 221 -30.07 22.13 0.30
N LEU A 222 -28.86 21.98 -0.25
CA LEU A 222 -27.85 23.04 -0.35
C LEU A 222 -27.19 23.05 -1.74
N PRO A 223 -26.92 24.22 -2.34
CA PRO A 223 -26.45 24.33 -3.72
C PRO A 223 -25.04 23.80 -3.95
N THR A 224 -24.17 23.82 -2.92
CA THR A 224 -22.77 23.39 -3.03
C THR A 224 -22.39 22.34 -1.99
N LEU A 225 -21.38 21.54 -2.32
CA LEU A 225 -20.88 20.50 -1.41
C LEU A 225 -20.05 21.09 -0.27
N ASP A 226 -19.35 22.20 -0.51
CA ASP A 226 -18.60 22.92 0.52
C ASP A 226 -19.53 23.42 1.63
N GLU A 227 -20.68 24.02 1.27
CA GLU A 227 -21.71 24.42 2.23
C GLU A 227 -22.28 23.22 3.01
N ALA A 228 -22.61 22.14 2.30
CA ALA A 228 -23.15 20.94 2.95
C ALA A 228 -22.19 20.34 3.99
N VAL A 229 -20.89 20.30 3.70
CA VAL A 229 -19.88 19.83 4.66
C VAL A 229 -19.65 20.83 5.80
N ALA A 230 -19.68 22.13 5.51
CA ALA A 230 -19.51 23.18 6.52
C ALA A 230 -20.64 23.19 7.55
N TYR A 231 -21.88 22.96 7.10
CA TYR A 231 -23.08 22.98 7.94
C TYR A 231 -23.48 21.61 8.48
N ALA A 232 -22.79 20.52 8.11
CA ALA A 232 -23.08 19.20 8.62
C ALA A 232 -22.87 19.12 10.15
N LEU A 233 -23.84 18.54 10.84
CA LEU A 233 -23.71 18.14 12.24
C LEU A 233 -22.75 16.96 12.37
N PRO A 234 -22.14 16.74 13.55
CA PRO A 234 -21.32 15.56 13.79
C PRO A 234 -22.04 14.26 13.41
N SER A 235 -21.39 13.45 12.60
CA SER A 235 -21.88 12.19 12.02
C SER A 235 -23.13 12.32 11.14
N GLU A 236 -23.51 13.54 10.73
CA GLU A 236 -24.62 13.75 9.81
C GLU A 236 -24.28 13.19 8.42
N ARG A 237 -25.32 12.66 7.77
CA ARG A 237 -25.20 12.17 6.40
C ARG A 237 -25.31 13.31 5.40
N VAL A 238 -24.29 13.44 4.56
CA VAL A 238 -24.28 14.27 3.35
C VAL A 238 -24.36 13.35 2.14
N THR A 239 -25.50 13.38 1.45
CA THR A 239 -25.78 12.59 0.24
C THR A 239 -25.52 13.42 -1.01
N VAL A 240 -24.58 12.97 -1.84
CA VAL A 240 -24.24 13.62 -3.10
C VAL A 240 -25.01 12.96 -4.24
N MET A 241 -25.84 13.74 -4.93
CA MET A 241 -26.57 13.28 -6.11
C MET A 241 -25.62 13.13 -7.31
N PRO A 242 -25.91 12.20 -8.26
CA PRO A 242 -25.13 12.05 -9.49
C PRO A 242 -24.92 13.37 -10.24
N GLY A 243 -23.68 13.62 -10.64
CA GLY A 243 -23.24 14.88 -11.22
C GLY A 243 -21.74 15.10 -10.99
N THR A 244 -21.18 16.14 -11.63
CA THR A 244 -19.82 16.61 -11.31
C THR A 244 -19.92 17.80 -10.37
N HIS A 245 -19.32 17.66 -9.19
CA HIS A 245 -19.26 18.68 -8.15
C HIS A 245 -17.81 19.13 -8.02
N GLY A 246 -17.56 20.44 -8.09
CA GLY A 246 -16.27 20.99 -7.68
C GLY A 246 -16.11 20.75 -6.18
N ALA A 247 -14.96 20.24 -5.74
CA ALA A 247 -14.77 19.84 -4.36
C ALA A 247 -13.37 20.18 -3.87
N HIS A 248 -13.32 20.92 -2.77
CA HIS A 248 -12.14 21.13 -1.95
C HIS A 248 -12.57 21.21 -0.48
N LEU A 249 -12.89 20.03 0.05
CA LEU A 249 -13.64 19.86 1.29
C LEU A 249 -12.70 19.80 2.48
N PHE A 250 -13.10 20.51 3.54
CA PHE A 250 -12.38 20.51 4.81
C PHE A 250 -13.22 19.85 5.88
N VAL A 251 -12.80 18.66 6.28
CA VAL A 251 -13.53 17.84 7.25
C VAL A 251 -12.96 18.09 8.64
N ARG A 252 -13.74 18.78 9.48
CA ARG A 252 -13.37 19.17 10.86
C ARG A 252 -14.05 18.34 11.93
N ARG A 253 -15.12 17.64 11.55
CA ARG A 253 -15.95 16.79 12.41
C ARG A 253 -16.22 15.49 11.65
N ASP A 254 -16.69 14.49 12.37
CA ASP A 254 -17.16 13.28 11.71
C ASP A 254 -18.34 13.59 10.81
N ILE A 255 -18.33 13.03 9.60
CA ILE A 255 -19.43 13.12 8.64
C ILE A 255 -19.58 11.80 7.90
N GLU A 256 -20.80 11.47 7.48
CA GLU A 256 -20.99 10.44 6.47
C GLU A 256 -21.18 11.12 5.10
N LEU A 257 -20.15 11.14 4.26
CA LEU A 257 -20.24 11.64 2.88
C LEU A 257 -20.44 10.47 1.91
N LEU A 258 -21.63 10.36 1.32
CA LEU A 258 -22.01 9.23 0.46
C LEU A 258 -22.63 9.68 -0.86
N SER A 259 -22.60 8.84 -1.87
CA SER A 259 -23.54 8.99 -2.99
C SER A 259 -24.95 8.51 -2.63
N SER A 260 -25.91 8.82 -3.51
CA SER A 260 -27.32 8.40 -3.34
C SER A 260 -27.54 6.88 -3.24
N ASP A 261 -26.61 6.05 -3.75
CA ASP A 261 -26.60 4.60 -3.62
C ASP A 261 -25.15 4.11 -3.72
N PRO A 262 -24.46 3.92 -2.58
CA PRO A 262 -23.03 3.67 -2.57
C PRO A 262 -22.61 2.29 -3.07
N LEU A 263 -23.56 1.35 -3.19
CA LEU A 263 -23.30 0.00 -3.71
C LEU A 263 -23.52 -0.08 -5.23
N SER A 264 -24.15 0.94 -5.83
CA SER A 264 -24.36 0.99 -7.27
C SER A 264 -23.14 1.56 -7.99
N ALA A 265 -22.41 0.68 -8.68
CA ALA A 265 -21.25 1.06 -9.49
C ALA A 265 -21.56 2.18 -10.51
N SER A 266 -22.80 2.26 -11.02
CA SER A 266 -23.23 3.32 -11.94
C SER A 266 -23.42 4.67 -11.25
N ILE A 267 -23.93 4.67 -10.01
CA ILE A 267 -24.13 5.88 -9.22
C ILE A 267 -22.77 6.37 -8.71
N THR A 268 -21.92 5.48 -8.21
CA THR A 268 -20.53 5.80 -7.86
C THR A 268 -19.77 6.44 -9.01
N ALA A 269 -19.86 5.88 -10.22
CA ALA A 269 -19.18 6.41 -11.41
C ALA A 269 -19.67 7.79 -11.85
N SER A 270 -20.95 8.09 -11.61
CA SER A 270 -21.59 9.35 -12.05
C SER A 270 -21.63 10.42 -10.96
N THR A 271 -21.31 10.09 -9.71
CA THR A 271 -21.21 11.02 -8.59
C THR A 271 -19.74 11.43 -8.40
N ILE A 272 -19.32 12.48 -9.10
CA ILE A 272 -17.91 12.87 -9.23
C ILE A 272 -17.60 14.10 -8.37
N LEU A 273 -16.65 13.96 -7.45
CA LEU A 273 -16.00 15.06 -6.75
C LEU A 273 -14.70 15.41 -7.48
N ASN A 274 -14.64 16.61 -8.04
CA ASN A 274 -13.56 17.04 -8.93
C ASN A 274 -12.67 18.10 -8.29
N GLY A 275 -11.39 17.78 -8.06
CA GLY A 275 -10.39 18.69 -7.49
C GLY A 275 -9.76 19.66 -8.49
N SER A 276 -10.22 19.66 -9.75
CA SER A 276 -9.84 20.61 -10.82
C SER A 276 -8.34 20.66 -11.18
N ASN A 277 -7.57 19.65 -10.79
CA ASN A 277 -6.09 19.59 -10.85
C ASN A 277 -5.38 20.70 -10.07
N GLU A 278 -6.07 21.31 -9.11
CA GLU A 278 -5.54 22.43 -8.35
C GLU A 278 -5.37 22.10 -6.87
N TYR A 279 -6.30 21.33 -6.29
CA TYR A 279 -6.36 21.10 -4.84
C TYR A 279 -6.63 19.64 -4.48
N PRO A 280 -6.23 19.19 -3.28
CA PRO A 280 -6.75 17.94 -2.73
C PRO A 280 -8.27 18.04 -2.61
N ILE A 281 -8.98 16.94 -2.85
CA ILE A 281 -10.45 16.95 -2.87
C ILE A 281 -11.00 17.03 -1.45
N LEU A 282 -10.35 16.37 -0.49
CA LEU A 282 -10.78 16.31 0.89
C LEU A 282 -9.57 16.35 1.83
N VAL A 283 -9.62 17.18 2.87
CA VAL A 283 -8.57 17.32 3.89
C VAL A 283 -9.18 17.21 5.27
N PHE A 284 -8.64 16.31 6.11
CA PHE A 284 -9.07 16.13 7.50
C PHE A 284 -8.23 17.01 8.45
N HIS A 285 -8.86 17.70 9.41
CA HIS A 285 -8.14 18.62 10.32
C HIS A 285 -8.12 18.22 11.79
N ASN A 286 -8.83 17.18 12.19
CA ASN A 286 -8.85 16.67 13.57
C ASN A 286 -8.64 15.16 13.54
N SER A 287 -7.37 14.76 13.59
CA SER A 287 -6.99 13.37 13.64
C SER A 287 -7.28 12.78 15.01
N GLY A 288 -8.30 11.92 15.07
CA GLY A 288 -8.64 11.24 16.30
C GLY A 288 -10.02 10.62 16.37
N THR A 289 -10.92 10.91 15.42
CA THR A 289 -12.28 10.36 15.41
C THR A 289 -12.44 9.32 14.29
N ASP A 290 -13.15 8.23 14.60
CA ASP A 290 -13.42 7.08 13.73
C ASP A 290 -14.83 7.13 13.10
N GLY A 291 -15.59 8.20 13.34
CA GLY A 291 -16.98 8.32 12.89
C GLY A 291 -17.17 8.77 11.45
N SER A 292 -16.10 9.17 10.75
CA SER A 292 -16.19 9.61 9.36
C SER A 292 -16.32 8.45 8.37
N ARG A 293 -17.20 8.59 7.38
CA ARG A 293 -17.37 7.61 6.31
C ARG A 293 -17.43 8.30 4.95
N ILE A 294 -16.56 7.88 4.03
CA ILE A 294 -16.53 8.35 2.64
C ILE A 294 -16.89 7.16 1.75
N GLU A 295 -18.02 7.23 1.04
CA GLU A 295 -18.54 6.04 0.37
C GLU A 295 -19.26 6.24 -0.97
N GLY A 296 -18.92 5.40 -1.94
CA GLY A 296 -19.67 5.33 -3.20
C GLY A 296 -19.49 6.56 -4.08
N LEU A 297 -18.33 7.21 -4.01
CA LEU A 297 -18.03 8.45 -4.74
C LEU A 297 -16.90 8.23 -5.75
N THR A 298 -16.86 9.04 -6.81
CA THR A 298 -15.69 9.16 -7.69
C THR A 298 -14.90 10.41 -7.32
N LEU A 299 -13.73 10.27 -6.72
CA LEU A 299 -12.82 11.36 -6.40
C LEU A 299 -11.76 11.48 -7.51
N ALA A 300 -11.82 12.58 -8.27
CA ALA A 300 -11.06 12.72 -9.51
C ALA A 300 -10.33 14.05 -9.65
N ASN A 301 -9.18 13.98 -10.33
CA ASN A 301 -8.36 15.14 -10.69
C ASN A 301 -7.97 16.01 -9.48
N GLY A 302 -7.82 15.41 -8.30
CA GLY A 302 -7.29 16.12 -7.14
C GLY A 302 -5.79 16.36 -7.26
N ARG A 303 -5.30 17.45 -6.69
CA ARG A 303 -3.88 17.80 -6.66
C ARG A 303 -3.41 18.33 -5.30
N GLY A 304 -2.61 17.54 -4.59
CA GLY A 304 -2.06 17.89 -3.26
C GLY A 304 -0.53 17.83 -3.22
N LEU A 305 0.07 18.39 -2.17
CA LEU A 305 1.46 18.04 -1.78
C LEU A 305 1.50 16.68 -1.06
N PHE A 306 0.40 16.37 -0.37
CA PHE A 306 0.15 15.12 0.32
C PHE A 306 -1.28 14.71 0.00
N GLY A 307 -1.48 13.48 -0.49
CA GLY A 307 -2.81 12.95 -0.78
C GLY A 307 -3.53 13.74 -1.87
N GLY A 308 -3.34 13.38 -3.15
CA GLY A 308 -3.96 14.13 -4.24
C GLY A 308 -5.49 14.18 -4.19
N ALA A 309 -6.15 13.13 -3.69
CA ALA A 309 -7.58 13.14 -3.42
C ALA A 309 -7.87 13.44 -1.94
N ILE A 310 -7.30 12.67 -1.02
CA ILE A 310 -7.58 12.76 0.41
C ILE A 310 -6.27 12.91 1.17
N HIS A 311 -6.17 14.00 1.94
CA HIS A 311 -5.17 14.15 2.99
C HIS A 311 -5.80 13.82 4.35
N GLY A 312 -5.43 12.68 4.90
CA GLY A 312 -6.07 12.10 6.08
C GLY A 312 -5.57 12.60 7.43
N HIS A 313 -4.31 13.06 7.53
CA HIS A 313 -3.71 13.52 8.80
C HIS A 313 -3.73 12.48 9.95
N GLY A 314 -3.83 11.19 9.66
CA GLY A 314 -3.99 10.09 10.62
C GLY A 314 -5.45 9.78 10.93
N THR A 315 -6.36 10.11 10.00
CA THR A 315 -7.80 9.86 10.16
C THR A 315 -8.11 8.37 10.23
N LYS A 316 -9.08 7.99 11.06
CA LYS A 316 -9.60 6.61 11.15
C LYS A 316 -10.86 6.40 10.32
N ALA A 317 -11.17 7.31 9.40
CA ALA A 317 -12.35 7.26 8.57
C ALA A 317 -12.45 5.94 7.78
N THR A 318 -13.68 5.44 7.62
CA THR A 318 -13.96 4.34 6.68
C THR A 318 -14.08 4.90 5.28
N ILE A 319 -13.20 4.46 4.38
CA ILE A 319 -13.18 4.83 2.97
C ILE A 319 -13.53 3.57 2.17
N ARG A 320 -14.75 3.50 1.61
CA ARG A 320 -15.22 2.29 0.95
C ARG A 320 -16.00 2.49 -0.34
N ASN A 321 -15.97 1.52 -1.26
CA ASN A 321 -16.75 1.55 -2.51
C ASN A 321 -16.51 2.80 -3.39
N ASN A 322 -15.38 3.50 -3.25
CA ASN A 322 -15.07 4.70 -3.99
C ASN A 322 -14.22 4.42 -5.24
N ARG A 323 -14.15 5.40 -6.14
CA ARG A 323 -13.24 5.42 -7.29
C ARG A 323 -12.31 6.63 -7.21
N PHE A 324 -11.03 6.39 -7.03
CA PHE A 324 -9.99 7.41 -7.02
C PHE A 324 -9.29 7.41 -8.37
N ARG A 325 -9.50 8.45 -9.19
CA ARG A 325 -8.94 8.49 -10.54
C ARG A 325 -8.18 9.77 -10.88
N ASN A 326 -7.04 9.63 -11.57
CA ASN A 326 -6.30 10.77 -12.08
C ASN A 326 -5.91 11.81 -11.00
N ASN A 327 -5.76 11.37 -9.74
CA ASN A 327 -5.30 12.23 -8.66
C ASN A 327 -3.78 12.27 -8.66
N ARG A 328 -3.22 13.43 -8.34
CA ARG A 328 -1.80 13.68 -8.49
C ARG A 328 -1.24 14.39 -7.28
N CYS A 329 -0.08 13.98 -6.85
CA CYS A 329 0.73 14.82 -6.00
C CYS A 329 1.59 15.80 -6.85
N SER A 330 1.86 17.01 -6.35
CA SER A 330 2.43 18.11 -7.14
C SER A 330 3.91 17.91 -7.53
N ARG A 331 4.18 17.93 -8.85
CA ARG A 331 5.46 17.60 -9.52
C ARG A 331 6.70 18.42 -9.13
N TYR A 332 6.57 19.48 -8.35
CA TYR A 332 7.69 20.37 -7.99
C TYR A 332 8.15 20.19 -6.53
N SER A 333 7.51 19.30 -5.77
CA SER A 333 7.88 19.04 -4.38
C SER A 333 8.71 17.77 -4.25
N ILE A 334 9.80 17.82 -3.50
CA ILE A 334 10.56 16.63 -3.08
C ILE A 334 9.81 15.78 -2.04
N SER A 335 8.74 16.32 -1.46
CA SER A 335 7.88 15.66 -0.47
C SER A 335 6.53 15.43 -1.11
N CYS A 336 6.40 14.33 -1.84
CA CYS A 336 5.22 14.06 -2.65
C CYS A 336 4.70 12.63 -2.44
N TYR A 337 3.75 12.52 -1.50
CA TYR A 337 3.29 11.25 -0.94
C TYR A 337 1.80 11.04 -1.19
N GLY A 338 1.42 9.87 -1.68
CA GLY A 338 0.03 9.48 -1.89
C GLY A 338 -0.62 10.23 -3.04
N GLY A 339 -0.68 9.63 -4.23
CA GLY A 339 -1.32 10.29 -5.38
C GLY A 339 -2.84 10.40 -5.21
N ALA A 340 -3.46 9.44 -4.50
CA ALA A 340 -4.84 9.51 -4.06
C ALA A 340 -4.94 9.80 -2.56
N LEU A 341 -4.40 8.94 -1.69
CA LEU A 341 -4.56 9.02 -0.24
C LEU A 341 -3.21 9.16 0.45
N TYR A 342 -3.16 10.00 1.47
CA TYR A 342 -2.03 10.11 2.38
C TYR A 342 -2.52 10.12 3.82
N ASP A 343 -1.83 9.38 4.71
CA ASP A 343 -2.06 9.43 6.17
C ASP A 343 -3.51 9.09 6.56
N CYS A 344 -4.04 8.00 6.00
CA CYS A 344 -5.39 7.49 6.22
C CYS A 344 -5.32 6.12 6.91
N ASP A 345 -5.52 6.10 8.23
CA ASP A 345 -5.28 4.94 9.10
C ASP A 345 -6.56 4.16 9.46
N GLY A 346 -7.68 4.50 8.83
CA GLY A 346 -8.95 3.81 8.97
C GLY A 346 -9.07 2.54 8.12
N LEU A 347 -10.31 2.14 7.86
CA LEU A 347 -10.61 1.04 6.96
C LEU A 347 -10.69 1.54 5.52
N ILE A 348 -9.82 1.04 4.65
CA ILE A 348 -9.82 1.30 3.21
C ILE A 348 -10.25 0.01 2.52
N GLU A 349 -11.50 -0.08 2.07
CA GLU A 349 -12.04 -1.32 1.51
C GLU A 349 -12.84 -1.16 0.21
N GLU A 350 -12.77 -2.15 -0.69
CA GLU A 350 -13.61 -2.21 -1.90
C GLU A 350 -13.53 -0.95 -2.79
N ASN A 351 -12.41 -0.22 -2.73
CA ASN A 351 -12.18 0.96 -3.58
C ASN A 351 -11.42 0.58 -4.85
N SER A 352 -11.57 1.41 -5.88
CA SER A 352 -10.76 1.34 -7.10
C SER A 352 -9.86 2.57 -7.21
N PHE A 353 -8.55 2.36 -7.29
CA PHE A 353 -7.53 3.38 -7.49
C PHE A 353 -6.96 3.26 -8.90
N TRP A 354 -7.21 4.22 -9.77
CA TRP A 354 -6.86 4.16 -11.18
C TRP A 354 -6.10 5.40 -11.66
N GLU A 355 -4.94 5.20 -12.29
CA GLU A 355 -4.12 6.31 -12.84
C GLU A 355 -3.84 7.41 -11.82
N ASN A 356 -3.47 7.08 -10.58
CA ASN A 356 -3.02 8.08 -9.62
C ASN A 356 -1.49 8.19 -9.64
N TYR A 357 -0.98 9.40 -9.38
CA TYR A 357 0.43 9.72 -9.58
C TYR A 357 1.04 10.41 -8.35
N ALA A 358 2.14 9.88 -7.83
CA ALA A 358 2.96 10.54 -6.82
C ALA A 358 4.42 10.14 -6.98
N ASN A 359 5.30 10.67 -6.14
CA ASN A 359 6.67 10.14 -6.05
C ASN A 359 6.70 8.88 -5.20
N PHE A 360 5.97 8.90 -4.09
CA PHE A 360 5.92 7.84 -3.11
C PHE A 360 4.47 7.40 -2.96
N GLY A 361 4.15 6.19 -3.41
CA GLY A 361 2.79 5.65 -3.33
C GLY A 361 1.86 6.31 -4.33
N GLY A 362 1.89 5.85 -5.59
CA GLY A 362 1.08 6.44 -6.66
C GLY A 362 -0.42 6.50 -6.32
N ALA A 363 -0.93 5.55 -5.52
CA ALA A 363 -2.26 5.62 -4.92
C ALA A 363 -2.19 6.04 -3.45
N LEU A 364 -1.59 5.23 -2.58
CA LEU A 364 -1.61 5.39 -1.12
C LEU A 364 -0.20 5.55 -0.58
N SER A 365 -0.05 6.41 0.44
CA SER A 365 1.19 6.44 1.22
C SER A 365 0.93 6.73 2.69
N HIS A 366 1.70 6.08 3.58
CA HIS A 366 1.57 6.22 5.04
C HIS A 366 0.13 5.97 5.51
N CYS A 367 -0.54 4.98 4.94
CA CYS A 367 -1.89 4.60 5.36
C CYS A 367 -1.75 3.31 6.16
N ASP A 368 -1.79 3.40 7.48
CA ASP A 368 -1.40 2.31 8.39
C ASP A 368 -2.60 1.50 8.91
N GLY A 369 -3.79 1.80 8.39
CA GLY A 369 -5.04 1.11 8.71
C GLY A 369 -5.18 -0.27 8.07
N THR A 370 -6.41 -0.75 7.90
CA THR A 370 -6.66 -1.98 7.15
C THR A 370 -6.96 -1.65 5.69
N ILE A 371 -6.21 -2.24 4.76
CA ILE A 371 -6.36 -2.06 3.32
C ILE A 371 -6.82 -3.40 2.73
N ARG A 372 -8.10 -3.53 2.37
CA ARG A 372 -8.65 -4.81 1.91
C ARG A 372 -9.58 -4.77 0.71
N GLY A 373 -9.55 -5.78 -0.15
CA GLY A 373 -10.50 -5.90 -1.27
C GLY A 373 -10.42 -4.75 -2.30
N ASN A 374 -9.35 -3.95 -2.29
CA ASN A 374 -9.21 -2.81 -3.20
C ASN A 374 -8.55 -3.22 -4.51
N ARG A 375 -8.78 -2.42 -5.56
CA ARG A 375 -8.21 -2.61 -6.89
C ARG A 375 -7.32 -1.43 -7.26
N PHE A 376 -6.02 -1.66 -7.36
CA PHE A 376 -5.00 -0.69 -7.75
C PHE A 376 -4.56 -0.93 -9.19
N ILE A 377 -4.92 -0.03 -10.09
CA ILE A 377 -4.76 -0.19 -11.53
C ILE A 377 -3.97 0.99 -12.07
N GLU A 378 -2.85 0.73 -12.77
CA GLU A 378 -2.10 1.76 -13.51
C GLU A 378 -1.69 2.99 -12.67
N ASN A 379 -1.49 2.82 -11.36
CA ASN A 379 -0.97 3.89 -10.50
C ASN A 379 0.55 3.97 -10.63
N ASN A 380 1.10 5.18 -10.45
CA ASN A 380 2.47 5.47 -10.82
C ASN A 380 3.26 6.29 -9.79
N GLY A 381 4.39 5.72 -9.38
CA GLY A 381 5.46 6.36 -8.62
C GLY A 381 6.50 6.98 -9.56
N TYR A 382 6.34 8.24 -9.97
CA TYR A 382 7.26 8.87 -10.93
C TYR A 382 8.53 9.40 -10.24
N SER A 383 9.64 9.47 -10.99
CA SER A 383 10.88 10.06 -10.49
C SER A 383 10.92 11.58 -10.71
N ILE A 384 11.41 12.36 -9.74
CA ILE A 384 11.67 13.80 -9.93
C ILE A 384 13.15 14.02 -10.24
N PRO A 385 13.48 14.72 -11.35
CA PRO A 385 14.82 15.23 -11.57
C PRO A 385 15.07 16.47 -10.71
N VAL A 386 15.89 16.36 -9.66
CA VAL A 386 16.30 17.47 -8.79
C VAL A 386 17.79 17.77 -9.00
N TYR A 387 18.14 18.86 -9.70
CA TYR A 387 19.53 19.37 -9.84
C TYR A 387 20.65 18.31 -9.77
N ARG A 388 20.91 17.61 -10.88
CA ARG A 388 21.92 16.52 -11.03
C ARG A 388 21.69 15.24 -10.21
N VAL A 389 20.64 15.13 -9.40
CA VAL A 389 20.24 13.90 -8.68
C VAL A 389 18.77 13.58 -9.01
N SER A 390 18.45 12.35 -9.37
CA SER A 390 17.04 11.93 -9.49
C SER A 390 16.59 11.39 -8.14
N ILE A 391 15.41 11.78 -7.67
CA ILE A 391 14.76 11.06 -6.58
C ILE A 391 13.91 9.97 -7.24
N PRO A 392 14.23 8.68 -7.03
CA PRO A 392 13.49 7.58 -7.61
C PRO A 392 12.08 7.51 -7.02
N GLY A 393 11.09 7.26 -7.87
CA GLY A 393 9.74 6.99 -7.41
C GLY A 393 9.63 5.60 -6.79
N LYS A 394 8.86 5.46 -5.71
CA LYS A 394 8.68 4.22 -4.98
C LYS A 394 7.20 3.89 -4.79
N GLY A 395 6.84 2.62 -4.94
CA GLY A 395 5.48 2.14 -4.71
C GLY A 395 4.52 2.67 -5.75
N GLY A 396 4.34 1.96 -6.86
CA GLY A 396 3.43 2.40 -7.91
C GLY A 396 2.00 2.55 -7.39
N ALA A 397 1.58 1.65 -6.50
CA ALA A 397 0.32 1.77 -5.77
C ALA A 397 0.54 2.25 -4.32
N LEU A 398 1.30 1.51 -3.51
CA LEU A 398 1.44 1.74 -2.07
C LEU A 398 2.89 1.99 -1.67
N HIS A 399 3.09 2.90 -0.72
CA HIS A 399 4.41 3.18 -0.15
C HIS A 399 4.35 3.47 1.34
N ALA A 400 5.25 2.83 2.11
CA ALA A 400 5.42 3.08 3.53
C ALA A 400 4.12 2.89 4.33
N CYS A 401 3.40 1.80 4.07
CA CYS A 401 2.20 1.45 4.82
C CYS A 401 2.53 0.34 5.82
N ALA A 402 2.36 0.60 7.11
CA ALA A 402 2.42 -0.40 8.18
C ALA A 402 1.08 -1.17 8.35
N ALA A 403 0.25 -1.15 7.30
CA ALA A 403 -1.10 -1.68 7.24
C ALA A 403 -1.18 -3.20 7.10
N ASN A 404 -2.33 -3.76 7.47
CA ASN A 404 -2.74 -5.08 6.97
C ASN A 404 -3.28 -4.93 5.54
N ILE A 405 -2.53 -5.44 4.57
CA ILE A 405 -2.83 -5.39 3.13
C ILE A 405 -3.35 -6.77 2.73
N VAL A 406 -4.67 -6.91 2.61
CA VAL A 406 -5.35 -8.21 2.49
C VAL A 406 -6.27 -8.27 1.28
N GLU A 407 -6.20 -9.32 0.46
CA GLU A 407 -7.17 -9.56 -0.63
C GLU A 407 -7.30 -8.41 -1.65
N ASN A 408 -6.23 -7.65 -1.90
CA ASN A 408 -6.22 -6.57 -2.88
C ASN A 408 -5.70 -7.06 -4.26
N GLU A 409 -6.13 -6.38 -5.32
CA GLU A 409 -5.63 -6.56 -6.68
C GLU A 409 -4.70 -5.41 -7.08
N PHE A 410 -3.48 -5.72 -7.51
CA PHE A 410 -2.51 -4.78 -8.05
C PHE A 410 -2.21 -5.12 -9.51
N TYR A 411 -2.69 -4.28 -10.43
CA TYR A 411 -2.56 -4.50 -11.86
C TYR A 411 -1.85 -3.34 -12.58
N SER A 412 -0.78 -3.65 -13.30
CA SER A 412 -0.07 -2.69 -14.17
C SER A 412 0.38 -1.39 -13.47
N ASN A 413 0.66 -1.43 -12.17
CA ASN A 413 1.22 -0.28 -11.46
C ASN A 413 2.73 -0.15 -11.75
N GLY A 414 3.25 1.07 -11.68
CA GLY A 414 4.63 1.38 -12.08
C GLY A 414 5.39 2.30 -11.11
N ALA A 415 6.62 1.95 -10.74
CA ALA A 415 7.54 2.84 -9.99
C ALA A 415 8.99 2.39 -10.17
N VAL A 416 10.01 3.18 -9.80
CA VAL A 416 11.41 2.68 -9.90
C VAL A 416 11.67 1.59 -8.87
N TYR A 417 11.12 1.71 -7.66
CA TYR A 417 11.22 0.71 -6.62
C TYR A 417 9.83 0.22 -6.21
N GLY A 418 9.56 -1.07 -6.33
CA GLY A 418 8.27 -1.64 -5.97
C GLY A 418 7.16 -1.21 -6.91
N GLY A 419 7.01 -1.90 -8.05
CA GLY A 419 6.02 -1.55 -9.07
C GLY A 419 4.60 -1.47 -8.52
N ALA A 420 4.25 -2.30 -7.52
CA ALA A 420 3.01 -2.16 -6.76
C ALA A 420 3.25 -1.58 -5.35
N ILE A 421 4.04 -2.26 -4.51
CA ILE A 421 4.23 -1.92 -3.10
C ILE A 421 5.71 -1.71 -2.82
N SER A 422 6.03 -0.71 -1.98
CA SER A 422 7.38 -0.49 -1.46
C SER A 422 7.39 -0.14 0.01
N GLU A 423 8.47 -0.51 0.71
CA GLU A 423 8.81 -0.02 2.06
C GLU A 423 7.70 -0.23 3.11
N SER A 424 6.94 -1.32 2.97
CA SER A 424 5.77 -1.60 3.82
C SER A 424 6.08 -2.73 4.79
N SER A 425 5.81 -2.50 6.08
CA SER A 425 6.21 -3.41 7.16
C SER A 425 5.05 -4.20 7.78
N GLY A 426 3.82 -3.96 7.33
CA GLY A 426 2.64 -4.71 7.76
C GLY A 426 2.48 -6.06 7.05
N VAL A 427 1.36 -6.75 7.30
CA VAL A 427 1.08 -8.07 6.69
C VAL A 427 0.56 -7.90 5.27
N ILE A 428 1.14 -8.61 4.31
CA ILE A 428 0.71 -8.72 2.91
C ILE A 428 0.16 -10.12 2.70
N LEU A 429 -1.17 -10.27 2.74
CA LEU A 429 -1.86 -11.58 2.73
C LEU A 429 -2.86 -11.71 1.58
N SER A 430 -2.82 -12.81 0.85
CA SER A 430 -3.85 -13.18 -0.14
C SER A 430 -4.08 -12.13 -1.25
N ASN A 431 -3.09 -11.30 -1.56
CA ASN A 431 -3.18 -10.30 -2.61
C ASN A 431 -2.77 -10.88 -3.97
N THR A 432 -3.25 -10.24 -5.04
CA THR A 432 -2.89 -10.57 -6.42
C THR A 432 -2.11 -9.43 -7.07
N PHE A 433 -0.88 -9.71 -7.51
CA PHE A 433 0.01 -8.76 -8.19
C PHE A 433 0.25 -9.22 -9.63
N ILE A 434 -0.31 -8.51 -10.60
CA ILE A 434 -0.23 -8.88 -12.01
C ILE A 434 0.33 -7.73 -12.86
N ALA A 435 1.35 -8.03 -13.65
CA ALA A 435 1.89 -7.12 -14.67
C ALA A 435 2.35 -5.75 -14.14
N ASN A 436 2.65 -5.65 -12.84
CA ASN A 436 3.27 -4.46 -12.28
C ASN A 436 4.71 -4.39 -12.76
N TYR A 437 5.24 -3.18 -12.90
CA TYR A 437 6.52 -2.99 -13.53
C TYR A 437 7.38 -1.97 -12.79
N SER A 438 8.67 -2.25 -12.72
CA SER A 438 9.63 -1.26 -12.30
C SER A 438 10.03 -0.36 -13.49
N GLU A 439 9.85 0.95 -13.35
CA GLU A 439 10.05 1.94 -14.40
C GLU A 439 11.51 2.18 -14.78
N ARG A 440 11.70 2.50 -16.07
CA ARG A 440 13.02 2.74 -16.68
C ARG A 440 13.52 4.15 -16.39
N GLY A 441 14.05 4.39 -15.20
CA GLY A 441 14.68 5.65 -14.80
C GLY A 441 16.12 5.84 -15.29
N ILE A 442 16.85 6.74 -14.63
CA ILE A 442 18.33 6.79 -14.66
C ILE A 442 18.96 5.71 -13.75
N GLU A 443 18.15 5.16 -12.84
CA GLU A 443 18.52 4.12 -11.89
C GLU A 443 18.01 2.76 -12.35
N GLN A 444 18.65 1.72 -11.84
CA GLN A 444 18.24 0.33 -12.01
C GLN A 444 17.07 0.08 -11.07
N GLY A 445 15.89 -0.15 -11.65
CA GLY A 445 14.69 -0.37 -10.87
C GLY A 445 14.65 -1.77 -10.24
N GLU A 446 14.09 -1.87 -9.04
CA GLU A 446 14.06 -3.11 -8.25
C GLU A 446 12.63 -3.44 -7.78
N GLY A 447 12.29 -4.73 -7.70
CA GLY A 447 10.99 -5.21 -7.19
C GLY A 447 9.84 -4.88 -8.14
N GLY A 448 9.58 -5.74 -9.13
CA GLY A 448 8.54 -5.50 -10.13
C GLY A 448 7.13 -5.46 -9.53
N ALA A 449 6.88 -6.26 -8.48
CA ALA A 449 5.68 -6.14 -7.67
C ALA A 449 5.99 -5.49 -6.30
N ILE A 450 6.87 -6.11 -5.53
CA ILE A 450 7.10 -5.77 -4.11
C ILE A 450 8.59 -5.47 -3.90
N PHE A 451 8.88 -4.42 -3.13
CA PHE A 451 10.23 -3.99 -2.82
C PHE A 451 10.36 -3.59 -1.34
N ASP A 452 11.40 -4.04 -0.65
CA ASP A 452 11.75 -3.56 0.69
C ASP A 452 10.60 -3.71 1.69
N CYS A 453 9.96 -4.87 1.70
CA CYS A 453 8.81 -5.16 2.56
C CYS A 453 9.15 -6.28 3.53
N ASP A 454 9.40 -5.91 4.79
CA ASP A 454 9.92 -6.82 5.82
C ASP A 454 8.83 -7.45 6.70
N GLY A 455 7.55 -7.17 6.40
CA GLY A 455 6.43 -7.83 7.04
C GLY A 455 6.20 -9.26 6.52
N TRP A 456 5.14 -9.92 7.00
CA TRP A 456 4.74 -11.24 6.49
C TRP A 456 4.15 -11.14 5.09
N ILE A 457 4.69 -11.91 4.14
CA ILE A 457 4.21 -12.00 2.76
C ILE A 457 3.67 -13.41 2.54
N LEU A 458 2.35 -13.58 2.68
CA LEU A 458 1.70 -14.88 2.76
C LEU A 458 0.59 -15.06 1.71
N HIS A 459 0.50 -16.25 1.11
CA HIS A 459 -0.60 -16.63 0.21
C HIS A 459 -0.84 -15.67 -0.99
N ASN A 460 0.17 -14.92 -1.41
CA ASN A 460 0.02 -13.97 -2.51
C ASN A 460 0.26 -14.64 -3.86
N ARG A 461 -0.41 -14.10 -4.88
CA ARG A 461 -0.23 -14.48 -6.29
C ARG A 461 0.54 -13.37 -7.02
N ILE A 462 1.81 -13.60 -7.33
CA ILE A 462 2.73 -12.61 -7.89
C ILE A 462 3.12 -13.06 -9.30
N GLU A 463 2.47 -12.50 -10.31
CA GLU A 463 2.55 -12.96 -11.69
C GLU A 463 2.90 -11.91 -12.73
N ARG A 464 3.75 -12.30 -13.69
CA ARG A 464 4.03 -11.49 -14.90
C ARG A 464 4.53 -10.08 -14.60
N ASN A 465 5.07 -9.85 -13.40
CA ASN A 465 5.64 -8.57 -13.03
C ASN A 465 7.03 -8.43 -13.65
N GLN A 466 7.45 -7.20 -13.89
CA GLN A 466 8.65 -6.91 -14.64
C GLN A 466 9.55 -5.93 -13.90
N SER A 467 10.85 -6.21 -13.83
CA SER A 467 11.82 -5.28 -13.24
C SER A 467 13.16 -5.31 -13.97
N PHE A 468 14.07 -4.42 -13.61
CA PHE A 468 15.49 -4.61 -13.96
C PHE A 468 16.13 -5.66 -13.04
N VAL A 469 15.79 -5.61 -11.74
CA VAL A 469 16.20 -6.58 -10.71
C VAL A 469 14.99 -6.98 -9.84
N GLY A 470 14.84 -8.26 -9.50
CA GLY A 470 13.71 -8.74 -8.69
C GLY A 470 12.38 -8.59 -9.42
N GLY A 471 12.11 -9.41 -10.42
CA GLY A 471 10.90 -9.30 -11.25
C GLY A 471 9.61 -9.43 -10.44
N GLY A 472 9.57 -10.32 -9.44
CA GLY A 472 8.50 -10.41 -8.44
C GLY A 472 8.80 -9.55 -7.22
N LEU A 473 9.68 -10.03 -6.36
CA LEU A 473 10.07 -9.41 -5.09
C LEU A 473 11.55 -9.03 -5.10
N ALA A 474 11.90 -7.97 -4.36
CA ALA A 474 13.28 -7.62 -4.05
C ALA A 474 13.41 -7.09 -2.62
N LYS A 475 14.49 -7.45 -1.90
CA LYS A 475 14.83 -6.89 -0.59
C LYS A 475 13.74 -7.08 0.46
N CYS A 476 13.05 -8.22 0.45
CA CYS A 476 11.99 -8.48 1.42
C CYS A 476 12.53 -9.48 2.45
N ASP A 477 12.81 -9.01 3.65
CA ASP A 477 13.50 -9.82 4.67
C ASP A 477 12.55 -10.41 5.73
N GLY A 478 11.24 -10.22 5.53
CA GLY A 478 10.20 -10.86 6.33
C GLY A 478 9.99 -12.34 6.01
N GLU A 479 8.97 -12.95 6.62
CA GLU A 479 8.54 -14.31 6.28
C GLU A 479 7.82 -14.31 4.92
N ILE A 480 8.33 -15.07 3.95
CA ILE A 480 7.78 -15.22 2.62
C ILE A 480 7.30 -16.66 2.49
N ALA A 481 5.99 -16.88 2.58
CA ALA A 481 5.46 -18.23 2.54
C ALA A 481 4.13 -18.43 1.81
N TYR A 482 3.94 -19.64 1.28
CA TYR A 482 2.71 -20.05 0.59
C TYR A 482 2.35 -19.17 -0.63
N ASN A 483 3.32 -18.47 -1.21
CA ASN A 483 3.09 -17.61 -2.36
C ASN A 483 3.25 -18.37 -3.68
N ILE A 484 2.49 -17.94 -4.69
CA ILE A 484 2.67 -18.35 -6.09
C ILE A 484 3.40 -17.21 -6.81
N ILE A 485 4.67 -17.41 -7.12
CA ILE A 485 5.54 -16.41 -7.75
C ILE A 485 5.93 -16.93 -9.12
N ARG A 486 5.20 -16.51 -10.17
CA ARG A 486 5.39 -17.08 -11.51
C ARG A 486 5.38 -16.13 -12.67
N ASP A 487 6.05 -16.52 -13.75
CA ASP A 487 6.14 -15.77 -15.00
C ASP A 487 6.70 -14.33 -14.86
N ASN A 488 7.35 -14.00 -13.74
CA ASN A 488 7.94 -12.68 -13.55
C ASN A 488 9.26 -12.57 -14.33
N THR A 489 9.61 -11.35 -14.76
CA THR A 489 10.74 -11.11 -15.66
C THR A 489 11.67 -10.06 -15.11
N ALA A 490 12.96 -10.37 -14.98
CA ALA A 490 13.99 -9.35 -14.84
C ALA A 490 14.67 -9.11 -16.20
N GLU A 491 14.71 -7.86 -16.66
CA GLU A 491 15.11 -7.49 -18.01
C GLU A 491 16.10 -6.32 -18.04
N SER A 492 17.22 -6.47 -18.76
CA SER A 492 18.20 -5.40 -18.91
C SER A 492 17.90 -4.48 -20.09
N TYR A 493 18.27 -3.21 -19.93
CA TYR A 493 18.09 -2.18 -20.95
C TYR A 493 19.42 -1.48 -21.26
N CYS A 494 19.99 -1.72 -22.43
CA CYS A 494 21.05 -0.84 -22.92
C CYS A 494 20.42 0.42 -23.55
N ARG A 495 20.40 1.54 -22.81
CA ARG A 495 20.15 2.84 -23.45
C ARG A 495 21.37 3.21 -24.30
N THR A 496 21.16 3.40 -25.59
CA THR A 496 22.18 3.78 -26.58
C THR A 496 22.66 5.24 -26.46
N SER A 497 22.39 5.98 -25.38
CA SER A 497 22.55 7.44 -25.37
C SER A 497 23.19 8.11 -24.14
N LEU A 498 23.66 7.39 -23.11
CA LEU A 498 24.43 8.01 -22.02
C LEU A 498 25.67 7.19 -21.67
N ILE A 499 26.84 7.81 -21.82
CA ILE A 499 28.18 7.20 -21.96
C ILE A 499 28.81 6.77 -20.61
N TYR A 500 28.07 6.53 -19.52
CA TYR A 500 28.75 6.40 -18.20
C TYR A 500 28.38 5.30 -17.21
N LEU A 501 27.47 4.37 -17.51
CA LEU A 501 27.34 3.14 -16.71
C LEU A 501 27.20 1.96 -17.67
N GLY A 502 28.09 0.98 -17.57
CA GLY A 502 27.98 -0.27 -18.32
C GLY A 502 26.61 -0.90 -18.10
N CYS A 503 26.06 -1.58 -19.10
CA CYS A 503 24.79 -2.28 -18.93
C CYS A 503 24.99 -3.37 -17.86
N ALA A 504 24.47 -3.16 -16.65
CA ALA A 504 24.46 -4.21 -15.65
C ALA A 504 23.50 -5.33 -16.12
N PRO A 505 23.79 -6.60 -15.77
CA PRO A 505 22.90 -7.70 -16.09
C PRO A 505 21.60 -7.61 -15.26
N PRO A 506 20.47 -8.14 -15.76
CA PRO A 506 19.25 -8.27 -14.96
C PRO A 506 19.36 -9.46 -14.01
N MET A 507 18.82 -9.35 -12.79
CA MET A 507 19.05 -10.34 -11.72
C MET A 507 17.75 -10.66 -10.96
N GLY A 508 17.50 -11.92 -10.58
CA GLY A 508 16.34 -12.35 -9.80
C GLY A 508 15.00 -12.15 -10.51
N GLY A 509 14.59 -13.07 -11.38
CA GLY A 509 13.28 -12.99 -12.04
C GLY A 509 12.12 -13.14 -11.05
N GLY A 510 12.20 -14.07 -10.10
CA GLY A 510 11.25 -14.28 -9.02
C GLY A 510 11.56 -13.39 -7.81
N LEU A 511 12.58 -13.78 -7.04
CA LEU A 511 13.04 -13.09 -5.83
C LEU A 511 14.49 -12.62 -5.99
N HIS A 512 14.83 -11.50 -5.35
CA HIS A 512 16.17 -10.94 -5.32
C HIS A 512 16.51 -10.39 -3.93
N ASP A 513 17.65 -10.77 -3.36
CA ASP A 513 18.14 -10.29 -2.05
C ASP A 513 17.05 -10.33 -0.97
N CYS A 514 16.32 -11.44 -0.84
CA CYS A 514 15.31 -11.63 0.20
C CYS A 514 15.92 -12.55 1.26
N ASP A 515 16.33 -12.01 2.40
CA ASP A 515 17.17 -12.71 3.37
C ASP A 515 16.39 -13.24 4.58
N GLY A 516 15.06 -13.14 4.54
CA GLY A 516 14.14 -13.68 5.55
C GLY A 516 13.97 -15.20 5.50
N GLN A 517 12.91 -15.69 6.13
CA GLN A 517 12.49 -17.10 5.99
C GLN A 517 11.66 -17.26 4.72
N ILE A 518 12.10 -18.11 3.81
CA ILE A 518 11.42 -18.39 2.55
C ILE A 518 10.96 -19.84 2.55
N HIS A 519 9.66 -20.09 2.64
CA HIS A 519 9.17 -21.47 2.64
C HIS A 519 7.80 -21.71 2.03
N HIS A 520 7.55 -22.93 1.57
CA HIS A 520 6.25 -23.34 1.02
C HIS A 520 5.81 -22.49 -0.20
N ASN A 521 6.75 -21.89 -0.94
CA ASN A 521 6.43 -21.11 -2.12
C ASN A 521 6.55 -21.93 -3.40
N LEU A 522 5.71 -21.60 -4.38
CA LEU A 522 5.83 -22.05 -5.77
C LEU A 522 6.48 -20.93 -6.60
N ILE A 523 7.74 -21.12 -6.98
CA ILE A 523 8.54 -20.15 -7.75
C ILE A 523 8.76 -20.71 -9.15
N GLN A 524 7.90 -20.31 -10.10
CA GLN A 524 7.78 -21.00 -11.38
C GLN A 524 7.87 -20.10 -12.62
N GLY A 525 8.59 -20.50 -13.67
CA GLY A 525 8.48 -19.82 -14.98
C GLY A 525 9.03 -18.40 -15.04
N ASN A 526 9.74 -17.96 -13.99
CA ASN A 526 10.37 -16.64 -13.94
C ASN A 526 11.60 -16.61 -14.85
N ARG A 527 11.92 -15.44 -15.42
CA ARG A 527 12.88 -15.34 -16.53
C ARG A 527 13.85 -14.17 -16.39
N LEU A 528 15.06 -14.36 -16.91
CA LEU A 528 16.02 -13.29 -17.15
C LEU A 528 16.12 -12.99 -18.65
N VAL A 529 15.93 -11.73 -19.03
CA VAL A 529 15.99 -11.30 -20.44
C VAL A 529 17.12 -10.28 -20.62
N PRO A 530 18.35 -10.72 -20.94
CA PRO A 530 19.45 -9.80 -21.22
C PRO A 530 19.32 -9.22 -22.64
N ARG A 531 19.21 -7.89 -22.79
CA ARG A 531 19.19 -7.22 -24.11
C ARG A 531 20.52 -6.63 -24.55
N CYS A 532 21.60 -6.95 -23.83
CA CYS A 532 22.94 -6.44 -24.12
C CYS A 532 23.62 -7.33 -25.18
N GLY A 533 23.91 -6.77 -26.35
CA GLY A 533 24.67 -7.46 -27.40
C GLY A 533 26.15 -7.59 -27.03
N GLN A 534 26.54 -8.77 -26.56
CA GLN A 534 27.91 -9.27 -26.35
C GLN A 534 28.80 -8.63 -25.25
N LEU A 535 29.51 -9.56 -24.60
CA LEU A 535 30.69 -9.47 -23.72
C LEU A 535 30.43 -9.30 -22.20
N SER A 536 30.60 -10.44 -21.51
CA SER A 536 30.71 -10.63 -20.06
C SER A 536 29.54 -10.11 -19.21
N CYS A 537 28.45 -10.88 -19.16
CA CYS A 537 27.58 -10.82 -17.97
C CYS A 537 28.32 -11.54 -16.82
N PRO A 538 28.49 -10.92 -15.65
CA PRO A 538 29.20 -11.53 -14.51
C PRO A 538 28.51 -12.80 -13.96
N ASP A 539 29.31 -13.57 -13.22
CA ASP A 539 29.18 -15.00 -12.91
C ASP A 539 28.08 -15.40 -11.88
N SER A 540 26.93 -14.72 -11.81
CA SER A 540 25.84 -15.08 -10.87
C SER A 540 24.49 -14.43 -11.23
N LEU A 541 23.59 -15.18 -11.88
CA LEU A 541 22.29 -14.70 -12.35
C LEU A 541 21.21 -15.79 -12.27
N GLY A 542 20.52 -15.82 -11.13
CA GLY A 542 19.38 -16.61 -10.75
C GLY A 542 18.06 -16.08 -11.32
N ALA A 543 17.27 -16.91 -12.00
CA ALA A 543 15.94 -16.51 -12.47
C ALA A 543 14.84 -16.72 -11.43
N GLY A 544 14.92 -17.78 -10.61
CA GLY A 544 13.97 -18.03 -9.53
C GLY A 544 14.35 -17.28 -8.26
N LEU A 545 15.52 -17.64 -7.70
CA LEU A 545 16.09 -17.05 -6.49
C LEU A 545 17.45 -16.43 -6.81
N GLN A 546 17.67 -15.18 -6.40
CA GLN A 546 18.97 -14.51 -6.51
C GLN A 546 19.34 -13.87 -5.17
N GLY A 547 20.51 -14.17 -4.63
CA GLY A 547 21.07 -13.48 -3.46
C GLY A 547 20.24 -13.59 -2.17
N CYS A 548 19.36 -14.59 -2.07
CA CYS A 548 18.52 -14.81 -0.89
C CYS A 548 19.33 -15.61 0.13
N ASP A 549 19.98 -14.97 1.10
CA ASP A 549 20.97 -15.62 1.96
C ASP A 549 20.37 -16.13 3.29
N GLY A 550 19.05 -16.02 3.46
CA GLY A 550 18.26 -16.49 4.61
C GLY A 550 18.01 -18.01 4.68
N LEU A 551 17.06 -18.42 5.53
CA LEU A 551 16.61 -19.83 5.61
C LEU A 551 15.63 -20.10 4.46
N ILE A 552 15.95 -21.09 3.62
CA ILE A 552 15.12 -21.46 2.48
C ILE A 552 14.72 -22.92 2.62
N GLU A 553 13.44 -23.19 2.85
CA GLU A 553 12.95 -24.55 3.08
C GLU A 553 11.62 -24.84 2.41
N ASN A 554 11.35 -26.08 2.03
CA ASN A 554 10.02 -26.47 1.54
C ASN A 554 9.51 -25.66 0.33
N ASN A 555 10.39 -25.29 -0.61
CA ASN A 555 10.01 -24.53 -1.80
C ASN A 555 10.06 -25.37 -3.08
N ILE A 556 9.19 -25.05 -4.03
CA ILE A 556 9.25 -25.58 -5.40
C ILE A 556 9.79 -24.49 -6.32
N VAL A 557 11.00 -24.70 -6.86
CA VAL A 557 11.63 -23.81 -7.84
C VAL A 557 11.64 -24.52 -9.19
N ALA A 558 10.68 -24.19 -10.06
CA ALA A 558 10.42 -24.95 -11.27
C ALA A 558 10.44 -24.11 -12.55
N THR A 559 10.92 -24.68 -13.65
CA THR A 559 10.78 -24.11 -15.01
C THR A 559 11.24 -22.65 -15.17
N ASN A 560 12.15 -22.16 -14.32
CA ASN A 560 12.67 -20.79 -14.45
C ASN A 560 13.77 -20.77 -15.52
N ASP A 561 13.81 -19.69 -16.30
CA ASP A 561 14.71 -19.51 -17.44
C ASP A 561 15.78 -18.47 -17.10
N ALA A 562 16.96 -18.97 -16.74
CA ALA A 562 18.06 -18.17 -16.25
C ALA A 562 19.19 -18.03 -17.26
N LEU A 563 20.03 -17.01 -17.08
CA LEU A 563 21.30 -16.97 -17.78
C LEU A 563 22.31 -17.94 -17.15
N ILE A 564 22.30 -18.10 -15.82
CA ILE A 564 23.32 -18.88 -15.11
C ILE A 564 22.69 -20.05 -14.36
N ALA A 565 21.89 -19.83 -13.32
CA ALA A 565 21.29 -20.92 -12.55
C ALA A 565 19.84 -20.62 -12.17
N CYS A 566 19.09 -21.64 -11.76
CA CYS A 566 17.72 -21.44 -11.30
C CYS A 566 17.67 -20.69 -9.96
N ALA A 567 18.60 -21.03 -9.07
CA ALA A 567 18.92 -20.31 -7.84
C ALA A 567 20.42 -19.96 -7.80
N SER A 568 20.77 -18.72 -7.46
CA SER A 568 22.16 -18.26 -7.35
C SER A 568 22.35 -17.31 -6.18
N PHE A 569 23.45 -17.41 -5.45
CA PHE A 569 23.69 -16.61 -4.22
C PHE A 569 24.97 -15.75 -4.35
N TYR A 570 24.99 -14.59 -3.70
CA TYR A 570 26.07 -13.59 -3.83
C TYR A 570 27.16 -13.71 -2.76
N ARG A 571 26.81 -14.24 -1.59
CA ARG A 571 27.66 -14.29 -0.40
C ARG A 571 27.46 -15.64 0.31
N PRO A 572 28.30 -15.96 1.30
CA PRO A 572 28.01 -17.06 2.22
C PRO A 572 26.56 -16.98 2.71
N ILE A 573 25.78 -18.03 2.43
CA ILE A 573 24.48 -18.24 3.07
C ILE A 573 24.79 -18.44 4.56
N ASP A 574 24.31 -17.55 5.43
CA ASP A 574 24.36 -17.77 6.89
C ASP A 574 23.25 -18.75 7.33
N GLY A 575 22.22 -18.94 6.48
CA GLY A 575 21.13 -19.91 6.63
C GLY A 575 21.35 -21.29 5.97
N ALA A 576 20.35 -22.16 6.13
CA ALA A 576 20.32 -23.49 5.51
C ALA A 576 19.35 -23.53 4.31
N THR A 577 19.60 -24.43 3.37
CA THR A 577 18.78 -24.69 2.18
C THR A 577 18.33 -26.15 2.22
N GLU A 578 17.05 -26.38 2.55
CA GLU A 578 16.55 -27.70 2.92
C GLU A 578 15.21 -28.01 2.26
N GLU A 579 14.95 -29.27 1.88
CA GLU A 579 13.62 -29.67 1.38
C GLU A 579 13.14 -28.84 0.17
N ILE A 580 14.05 -28.50 -0.74
CA ILE A 580 13.74 -27.77 -1.97
C ILE A 580 13.69 -28.73 -3.16
N TRP A 581 12.67 -28.55 -3.99
CA TRP A 581 12.62 -29.15 -5.32
C TRP A 581 13.03 -28.12 -6.37
N ILE A 582 14.24 -28.28 -6.95
CA ILE A 582 14.70 -27.46 -8.08
C ILE A 582 14.63 -28.28 -9.36
N ARG A 583 13.69 -27.94 -10.25
CA ARG A 583 13.37 -28.80 -11.39
C ARG A 583 13.07 -28.09 -12.70
N GLU A 584 13.41 -28.77 -13.79
CA GLU A 584 13.07 -28.38 -15.17
C GLU A 584 13.50 -26.95 -15.53
N CYS A 585 14.50 -26.42 -14.81
CA CYS A 585 15.04 -25.10 -15.07
C CYS A 585 15.91 -25.11 -16.32
N SER A 586 15.96 -23.99 -17.03
CA SER A 586 16.84 -23.80 -18.18
C SER A 586 17.87 -22.74 -17.84
N SER A 587 19.15 -23.01 -18.13
CA SER A 587 20.21 -22.05 -17.89
C SER A 587 21.40 -22.15 -18.86
N ALA A 588 22.24 -21.11 -18.96
CA ALA A 588 23.46 -21.20 -19.76
C ALA A 588 24.63 -21.86 -18.99
N THR A 589 24.68 -21.77 -17.65
CA THR A 589 25.78 -22.31 -16.81
C THR A 589 25.36 -22.71 -15.38
N GLY A 590 25.11 -24.00 -15.11
CA GLY A 590 24.79 -24.53 -13.77
C GLY A 590 23.29 -24.70 -13.54
N GLY A 591 22.76 -25.91 -13.71
CA GLY A 591 21.32 -26.08 -13.98
C GLY A 591 20.36 -25.83 -12.82
N GLY A 592 20.77 -26.07 -11.58
CA GLY A 592 19.91 -25.96 -10.41
C GLY A 592 20.28 -24.81 -9.48
N ILE A 593 21.42 -24.97 -8.78
CA ILE A 593 21.88 -24.08 -7.71
C ILE A 593 23.37 -23.74 -7.84
N GLN A 594 23.77 -22.53 -7.46
CA GLN A 594 25.18 -22.11 -7.54
C GLN A 594 25.60 -21.08 -6.48
N ASN A 595 26.89 -21.10 -6.12
CA ASN A 595 27.59 -20.13 -5.25
C ASN A 595 27.07 -20.10 -3.81
N CYS A 596 26.75 -21.27 -3.26
CA CYS A 596 26.29 -21.42 -1.89
C CYS A 596 27.47 -21.66 -0.94
N GLU A 597 27.46 -21.11 0.27
CA GLU A 597 28.40 -21.51 1.33
C GLU A 597 27.73 -22.10 2.58
N GLY A 598 26.38 -22.05 2.67
CA GLY A 598 25.59 -22.68 3.73
C GLY A 598 25.29 -24.16 3.51
N VAL A 599 24.53 -24.75 4.44
CA VAL A 599 24.14 -26.17 4.39
C VAL A 599 23.09 -26.37 3.31
N ILE A 600 23.33 -27.30 2.38
CA ILE A 600 22.38 -27.75 1.36
C ILE A 600 22.07 -29.21 1.65
N ARG A 601 20.89 -29.50 2.20
CA ARG A 601 20.52 -30.87 2.55
C ARG A 601 19.09 -31.28 2.24
N ASN A 602 18.87 -32.56 1.95
CA ASN A 602 17.54 -33.11 1.67
C ASN A 602 16.82 -32.41 0.52
N ASN A 603 17.53 -32.11 -0.57
CA ASN A 603 16.95 -31.47 -1.75
C ASN A 603 16.85 -32.46 -2.92
N THR A 604 15.93 -32.18 -3.84
CA THR A 604 15.79 -32.93 -5.10
C THR A 604 16.05 -31.99 -6.29
N PHE A 605 17.15 -32.23 -7.00
CA PHE A 605 17.53 -31.52 -8.22
C PHE A 605 17.25 -32.40 -9.44
N TYR A 606 16.16 -32.12 -10.17
CA TYR A 606 15.69 -32.99 -11.25
C TYR A 606 15.47 -32.28 -12.59
N GLY A 607 15.96 -32.88 -13.68
CA GLY A 607 15.56 -32.46 -15.04
C GLY A 607 16.02 -31.06 -15.46
N ASN A 608 16.93 -30.43 -14.71
CA ASN A 608 17.46 -29.12 -15.06
C ASN A 608 18.33 -29.20 -16.32
N ARG A 609 18.35 -28.15 -17.13
CA ARG A 609 19.02 -28.12 -18.44
C ARG A 609 20.02 -26.96 -18.50
N VAL A 610 21.22 -27.28 -18.95
CA VAL A 610 22.28 -26.30 -19.22
C VAL A 610 22.69 -26.33 -20.69
N GLU A 611 22.82 -25.16 -21.33
CA GLU A 611 23.30 -25.06 -22.72
C GLU A 611 24.84 -25.08 -22.84
N GLY A 612 25.57 -24.78 -21.76
CA GLY A 612 27.03 -24.81 -21.63
C GLY A 612 27.65 -26.13 -21.09
N LYS A 613 28.97 -26.12 -20.85
CA LYS A 613 29.79 -27.33 -20.49
C LYS A 613 30.13 -27.47 -19.00
N GLU A 614 29.44 -26.78 -18.10
CA GLU A 614 29.91 -26.64 -16.71
C GLU A 614 29.34 -27.71 -15.78
N THR A 615 28.05 -27.65 -15.41
CA THR A 615 27.43 -28.68 -14.55
C THR A 615 25.92 -28.76 -14.69
N GLY A 616 25.35 -29.96 -14.48
CA GLY A 616 23.91 -30.20 -14.62
C GLY A 616 23.05 -29.68 -13.46
N ALA A 617 23.56 -29.63 -12.21
CA ALA A 617 22.71 -29.32 -11.06
C ALA A 617 23.31 -28.34 -10.05
N ALA A 618 24.52 -28.57 -9.54
CA ALA A 618 25.10 -27.72 -8.48
C ALA A 618 26.55 -27.33 -8.75
N ALA A 619 26.88 -26.04 -8.62
CA ALA A 619 28.24 -25.51 -8.79
C ALA A 619 28.69 -24.62 -7.62
N ASN A 620 29.98 -24.63 -7.29
CA ASN A 620 30.60 -23.72 -6.31
C ASN A 620 29.89 -23.70 -4.95
N CYS A 621 29.35 -24.83 -4.52
CA CYS A 621 28.69 -24.96 -3.23
C CYS A 621 29.70 -25.45 -2.19
N ARG A 622 30.19 -24.53 -1.34
CA ARG A 622 31.30 -24.77 -0.40
C ARG A 622 30.87 -25.23 0.99
N GLY A 623 29.58 -25.13 1.31
CA GLY A 623 29.01 -25.67 2.55
C GLY A 623 28.74 -27.17 2.50
N ASP A 624 28.11 -27.70 3.54
CA ASP A 624 27.75 -29.12 3.64
C ASP A 624 26.70 -29.46 2.57
N PHE A 625 27.02 -30.38 1.66
CA PHE A 625 26.13 -30.84 0.60
C PHE A 625 25.72 -32.29 0.87
N GLU A 626 24.62 -32.49 1.59
CA GLU A 626 24.28 -33.78 2.19
C GLU A 626 22.86 -34.27 1.88
N ASN A 627 22.63 -35.58 1.81
CA ASN A 627 21.27 -36.14 1.61
C ASN A 627 20.52 -35.58 0.38
N ASN A 628 21.22 -35.17 -0.68
CA ASN A 628 20.58 -34.61 -1.88
C ASN A 628 20.44 -35.65 -2.99
N ILE A 629 19.32 -35.62 -3.72
CA ILE A 629 19.16 -36.34 -4.99
C ILE A 629 19.48 -35.39 -6.15
N VAL A 630 20.39 -35.81 -7.04
CA VAL A 630 20.77 -35.09 -8.25
C VAL A 630 20.60 -36.02 -9.46
N TRP A 631 19.51 -35.85 -10.21
CA TRP A 631 19.14 -36.81 -11.25
C TRP A 631 18.49 -36.20 -12.49
N GLY A 632 18.75 -36.76 -13.67
CA GLY A 632 18.09 -36.36 -14.92
C GLY A 632 18.52 -34.99 -15.47
N ASN A 633 19.54 -34.35 -14.90
CA ASN A 633 19.96 -33.01 -15.31
C ASN A 633 20.84 -33.05 -16.58
N LEU A 634 20.48 -32.23 -17.57
CA LEU A 634 21.09 -32.17 -18.88
C LEU A 634 22.16 -31.07 -18.97
N PRO A 635 23.25 -31.31 -19.71
CA PRO A 635 23.55 -32.53 -20.45
C PRO A 635 24.07 -33.65 -19.53
N LEU A 636 23.55 -34.88 -19.68
CA LEU A 636 23.91 -36.04 -18.85
C LEU A 636 25.41 -36.42 -18.90
N GLN A 637 26.13 -35.94 -19.91
CA GLN A 637 27.56 -36.21 -20.10
C GLN A 637 28.45 -35.26 -19.29
N SER A 638 27.91 -34.14 -18.82
CA SER A 638 28.64 -33.20 -17.96
C SER A 638 28.56 -33.63 -16.49
N PRO A 639 29.53 -33.20 -15.66
CA PRO A 639 29.47 -33.41 -14.22
C PRO A 639 28.15 -32.89 -13.65
N GLN A 640 27.47 -33.70 -12.84
CA GLN A 640 26.20 -33.29 -12.22
C GLN A 640 26.40 -32.29 -11.08
N VAL A 641 27.58 -32.31 -10.45
CA VAL A 641 28.03 -31.33 -9.46
C VAL A 641 29.50 -30.94 -9.71
N VAL A 642 29.88 -29.69 -9.43
CA VAL A 642 31.26 -29.16 -9.60
C VAL A 642 31.63 -28.26 -8.41
N ASP A 643 32.84 -28.42 -7.88
CA ASP A 643 33.32 -27.67 -6.69
C ASP A 643 32.37 -27.78 -5.49
N VAL A 644 31.90 -29.02 -5.26
CA VAL A 644 31.04 -29.45 -4.16
C VAL A 644 31.65 -30.69 -3.52
N THR A 645 31.49 -30.86 -2.20
CA THR A 645 31.89 -32.07 -1.47
C THR A 645 30.65 -32.85 -1.01
N PRO A 646 30.07 -33.73 -1.85
CA PRO A 646 28.84 -34.43 -1.50
C PRO A 646 29.07 -35.53 -0.45
N ALA A 647 28.10 -35.72 0.45
CA ALA A 647 28.04 -36.85 1.38
C ALA A 647 26.60 -37.37 1.49
N TYR A 648 26.42 -38.69 1.51
CA TYR A 648 25.08 -39.32 1.55
C TYR A 648 24.14 -38.81 0.45
N CYS A 649 24.67 -38.52 -0.74
CA CYS A 649 23.91 -38.01 -1.87
C CYS A 649 23.70 -39.09 -2.93
N LEU A 650 22.59 -39.01 -3.68
CA LEU A 650 22.30 -39.86 -4.83
C LEU A 650 22.51 -39.06 -6.12
N ILE A 651 23.66 -39.24 -6.76
CA ILE A 651 24.11 -38.38 -7.87
C ILE A 651 24.32 -39.22 -9.13
N GLN A 652 23.62 -38.84 -10.21
CA GLN A 652 23.70 -39.55 -11.48
C GLN A 652 25.13 -39.63 -12.03
N SER A 653 25.57 -40.85 -12.35
CA SER A 653 26.91 -41.13 -12.90
C SER A 653 28.09 -40.69 -12.01
N TRP A 654 27.87 -40.54 -10.70
CA TRP A 654 28.93 -40.11 -9.77
C TRP A 654 30.04 -41.15 -9.60
N THR A 655 31.28 -40.66 -9.62
CA THR A 655 32.50 -41.49 -9.48
C THR A 655 33.53 -40.88 -8.51
N GLY A 656 33.26 -39.70 -7.93
CA GLY A 656 34.20 -38.96 -7.08
C GLY A 656 34.39 -39.52 -5.66
N GLY A 657 33.65 -40.57 -5.27
CA GLY A 657 33.72 -41.15 -3.92
C GLY A 657 32.98 -40.31 -2.88
N GLY A 658 33.45 -40.33 -1.64
CA GLY A 658 32.79 -39.68 -0.49
C GLY A 658 31.89 -40.64 0.30
N PRO A 659 31.59 -40.31 1.57
CA PRO A 659 30.81 -41.19 2.46
C PRO A 659 29.35 -41.27 1.99
N GLY A 660 28.78 -42.48 1.95
CA GLY A 660 27.36 -42.70 1.70
C GLY A 660 26.83 -42.33 0.31
N ASN A 661 27.67 -41.84 -0.60
CA ASN A 661 27.22 -41.41 -1.93
C ASN A 661 26.87 -42.60 -2.83
N LEU A 662 25.74 -42.47 -3.51
CA LEU A 662 25.17 -43.47 -4.42
C LEU A 662 25.04 -42.90 -5.84
N SER A 663 24.99 -43.77 -6.85
CA SER A 663 24.85 -43.37 -8.26
C SER A 663 23.80 -44.18 -9.04
N GLU A 664 23.01 -44.97 -8.33
CA GLU A 664 21.94 -45.79 -8.88
C GLU A 664 20.66 -44.96 -9.12
N ASN A 665 19.76 -45.45 -9.96
CA ASN A 665 18.53 -44.72 -10.29
C ASN A 665 17.65 -44.52 -9.02
N PRO A 666 17.15 -43.30 -8.73
CA PRO A 666 16.30 -42.98 -7.58
C PRO A 666 14.95 -43.69 -7.59
N ARG A 667 14.52 -44.20 -8.75
CA ARG A 667 13.23 -44.91 -8.91
C ARG A 667 12.06 -44.08 -8.39
N PHE A 668 11.93 -42.85 -8.87
CA PHE A 668 10.76 -42.01 -8.60
C PHE A 668 9.44 -42.65 -9.07
N THR A 669 8.34 -42.30 -8.40
CA THR A 669 6.96 -42.71 -8.70
C THR A 669 6.56 -42.40 -10.13
N ASP A 670 6.46 -41.10 -10.45
CA ASP A 670 6.09 -40.60 -11.77
C ASP A 670 6.75 -39.23 -12.05
N PRO A 671 8.07 -39.22 -12.32
CA PRO A 671 8.82 -37.98 -12.47
C PRO A 671 8.50 -37.22 -13.77
N GLU A 672 7.77 -37.81 -14.72
CA GLU A 672 7.30 -37.14 -15.94
C GLU A 672 6.10 -36.21 -15.67
N ASN A 673 5.34 -36.50 -14.60
CA ASN A 673 4.20 -35.69 -14.16
C ASN A 673 4.47 -34.92 -12.85
N GLY A 674 5.74 -34.88 -12.41
CA GLY A 674 6.16 -34.10 -11.24
C GLY A 674 6.06 -34.84 -9.90
N ASP A 675 5.80 -36.15 -9.89
CA ASP A 675 5.79 -36.97 -8.66
C ASP A 675 7.19 -37.58 -8.44
N TYR A 676 7.95 -36.94 -7.56
CA TYR A 676 9.33 -37.30 -7.22
C TYR A 676 9.44 -38.16 -5.96
N ARG A 677 8.32 -38.71 -5.46
CA ARG A 677 8.38 -39.61 -4.30
C ARG A 677 9.12 -40.89 -4.67
N LEU A 678 9.82 -41.45 -3.69
CA LEU A 678 10.63 -42.65 -3.87
C LEU A 678 9.74 -43.90 -3.96
N LYS A 679 10.09 -44.85 -4.85
CA LYS A 679 9.51 -46.21 -4.82
C LYS A 679 10.13 -47.03 -3.68
N PRO A 680 9.44 -48.06 -3.15
CA PRO A 680 9.95 -48.93 -2.09
C PRO A 680 11.32 -49.56 -2.36
N ILE A 681 11.61 -49.78 -3.64
CA ILE A 681 12.84 -50.42 -4.11
C ILE A 681 13.94 -49.40 -4.42
N SER A 682 13.75 -48.12 -4.12
CA SER A 682 14.74 -47.09 -4.39
C SER A 682 16.03 -47.33 -3.60
N PRO A 683 17.20 -47.03 -4.17
CA PRO A 683 18.47 -47.03 -3.45
C PRO A 683 18.57 -45.91 -2.40
N ALA A 684 17.77 -44.84 -2.51
CA ALA A 684 17.77 -43.71 -1.59
C ALA A 684 17.06 -44.01 -0.25
N VAL A 685 16.24 -45.06 -0.20
CA VAL A 685 15.48 -45.46 0.99
C VAL A 685 16.40 -46.00 2.08
N ASP A 686 16.25 -45.49 3.30
CA ASP A 686 17.06 -45.70 4.50
C ASP A 686 18.57 -45.50 4.25
N ALA A 687 18.97 -44.63 3.31
CA ALA A 687 20.36 -44.45 2.87
C ALA A 687 21.00 -43.10 3.25
N GLY A 688 20.23 -42.21 3.84
CA GLY A 688 20.65 -40.88 4.26
C GLY A 688 21.50 -40.87 5.53
N LYS A 689 22.02 -39.68 5.82
CA LYS A 689 22.69 -39.32 7.06
C LYS A 689 21.66 -38.95 8.13
N PHE A 690 21.91 -39.35 9.37
CA PHE A 690 21.12 -38.94 10.53
C PHE A 690 21.08 -37.42 10.71
N GLN A 691 19.89 -36.89 10.97
CA GLN A 691 19.66 -35.47 11.22
C GLN A 691 18.76 -35.29 12.43
N VAL A 692 19.21 -34.53 13.43
CA VAL A 692 18.49 -34.37 14.70
C VAL A 692 17.41 -33.29 14.63
N ASP A 693 17.60 -32.30 13.74
CA ASP A 693 16.77 -31.10 13.68
C ASP A 693 15.72 -31.13 12.55
N LEU A 694 15.62 -32.23 11.79
CA LEU A 694 14.63 -32.39 10.71
C LEU A 694 13.70 -33.58 11.02
N ILE A 695 12.50 -33.26 11.48
CA ILE A 695 11.53 -34.23 12.03
C ILE A 695 10.37 -34.56 11.07
N THR A 696 10.23 -33.80 9.99
CA THR A 696 9.26 -34.04 8.91
C THR A 696 9.98 -33.93 7.57
N ASP A 697 9.38 -34.43 6.49
CA ASP A 697 9.85 -34.26 5.12
C ASP A 697 9.05 -33.17 4.37
N PHE A 698 9.29 -33.05 3.06
CA PHE A 698 8.62 -32.08 2.19
C PHE A 698 7.08 -32.21 2.16
N ASP A 699 6.57 -33.44 2.26
CA ASP A 699 5.15 -33.78 2.31
C ASP A 699 4.60 -33.71 3.76
N ARG A 700 5.42 -33.23 4.71
CA ARG A 700 5.14 -33.14 6.17
C ARG A 700 4.99 -34.48 6.86
N GLU A 701 5.49 -35.55 6.26
CA GLU A 701 5.52 -36.87 6.85
C GLU A 701 6.67 -37.00 7.86
N PRO A 702 6.46 -37.62 9.04
CA PRO A 702 7.52 -37.71 10.04
C PRO A 702 8.77 -38.47 9.57
N ARG A 703 9.94 -37.92 9.90
CA ARG A 703 11.28 -38.52 9.66
C ARG A 703 11.97 -38.89 10.98
N PRO A 704 12.79 -39.97 11.00
CA PRO A 704 12.95 -40.96 9.94
C PRO A 704 11.85 -42.04 9.94
N PHE A 705 11.61 -42.69 8.80
CA PHE A 705 10.75 -43.87 8.68
C PHE A 705 11.57 -45.09 8.26
N LYS A 706 11.66 -46.08 9.15
CA LYS A 706 12.39 -47.32 8.84
C LYS A 706 11.61 -48.19 7.86
N ALA A 707 12.02 -48.20 6.60
CA ALA A 707 11.34 -48.88 5.52
C ALA A 707 11.91 -50.26 5.15
N VAL A 708 13.19 -50.51 5.42
CA VAL A 708 13.89 -51.78 5.15
C VAL A 708 14.55 -52.35 6.42
N GLU A 709 14.62 -53.68 6.50
CA GLU A 709 15.21 -54.36 7.68
C GLU A 709 16.71 -54.07 7.85
N GLU A 710 17.45 -54.03 6.73
CA GLU A 710 18.88 -53.68 6.69
C GLU A 710 19.05 -52.19 6.39
N HIS A 711 19.50 -51.42 7.39
CA HIS A 711 19.84 -50.00 7.22
C HIS A 711 20.87 -49.83 6.10
N ARG A 712 20.61 -48.89 5.19
CA ARG A 712 21.59 -48.41 4.21
C ARG A 712 22.27 -47.15 4.77
N GLY A 713 23.23 -46.56 4.06
CA GLY A 713 23.84 -45.30 4.50
C GLY A 713 24.67 -45.38 5.79
N ASP A 714 24.38 -44.51 6.76
CA ASP A 714 25.11 -44.39 8.04
C ASP A 714 24.58 -45.31 9.17
N GLY A 715 23.54 -46.09 8.87
CA GLY A 715 22.85 -46.91 9.86
C GLY A 715 21.62 -46.24 10.50
N SER A 716 21.29 -45.01 10.11
CA SER A 716 20.02 -44.37 10.40
C SER A 716 18.92 -44.86 9.45
N ALA A 717 17.69 -44.38 9.67
CA ALA A 717 16.53 -44.70 8.84
C ALA A 717 16.11 -43.50 7.97
N PHE A 718 17.00 -42.52 7.78
CA PHE A 718 16.71 -41.36 6.95
C PHE A 718 16.85 -41.71 5.47
N ASP A 719 16.00 -41.14 4.63
CA ASP A 719 16.15 -41.23 3.18
C ASP A 719 17.06 -40.13 2.62
N ILE A 720 17.65 -40.41 1.46
CA ILE A 720 18.32 -39.38 0.65
C ILE A 720 17.25 -38.66 -0.17
N GLY A 721 17.19 -37.33 -0.08
CA GLY A 721 16.25 -36.49 -0.84
C GLY A 721 15.31 -35.71 0.05
N ALA A 722 14.41 -34.97 -0.61
CA ALA A 722 13.40 -34.14 0.04
C ALA A 722 12.26 -34.93 0.68
N ASP A 723 11.95 -36.11 0.14
CA ASP A 723 10.87 -36.98 0.63
C ASP A 723 11.45 -38.14 1.46
N GLU A 724 10.70 -38.56 2.46
CA GLU A 724 10.91 -39.80 3.19
C GLU A 724 9.96 -40.87 2.65
N TYR A 725 10.47 -42.00 2.18
CA TYR A 725 9.62 -43.07 1.70
C TYR A 725 8.77 -43.64 2.84
N ARG A 726 7.48 -43.80 2.58
CA ARG A 726 6.57 -44.57 3.42
C ARG A 726 5.84 -45.68 2.70
N LEU A 727 5.50 -46.73 3.45
CA LEU A 727 4.53 -47.75 3.04
C LEU A 727 3.13 -47.12 3.03
N PHE A 728 2.86 -46.38 1.96
CA PHE A 728 1.61 -45.74 1.54
C PHE A 728 0.35 -46.13 2.34
N ILE A 729 0.13 -45.40 3.43
CA ILE A 729 -1.17 -44.80 3.70
C ILE A 729 -0.96 -43.33 3.36
N ASN A 730 -1.70 -42.79 2.40
CA ASN A 730 -1.75 -41.34 2.25
C ASN A 730 -2.22 -40.78 3.61
N PRO A 731 -1.41 -40.02 4.35
CA PRO A 731 -1.81 -39.51 5.66
C PRO A 731 -3.07 -38.63 5.56
N HIS A 732 -3.35 -38.09 4.37
CA HIS A 732 -4.57 -37.34 4.09
C HIS A 732 -5.81 -38.25 3.94
N SER A 733 -5.66 -39.54 3.60
CA SER A 733 -6.78 -40.49 3.53
C SER A 733 -7.19 -41.03 4.91
N ASP A 734 -6.33 -40.94 5.93
CA ASP A 734 -6.62 -41.26 7.33
C ASP A 734 -7.22 -40.04 8.05
N LEU A 735 -8.43 -39.67 7.64
CA LEU A 735 -9.15 -38.48 8.11
C LEU A 735 -9.52 -38.52 9.60
N THR A 736 -9.34 -39.66 10.27
CA THR A 736 -9.57 -39.82 11.71
C THR A 736 -8.28 -39.97 12.52
N ASN A 737 -7.11 -39.95 11.86
CA ASN A 737 -5.78 -40.13 12.45
C ASN A 737 -5.69 -41.38 13.33
N ASP A 738 -6.37 -42.46 12.94
CA ASP A 738 -6.37 -43.73 13.69
C ASP A 738 -5.49 -44.81 13.05
N LEU A 739 -4.72 -44.40 12.04
CA LEU A 739 -3.77 -45.17 11.25
C LEU A 739 -4.44 -46.24 10.38
N ARG A 740 -5.72 -46.03 10.04
CA ARG A 740 -6.51 -46.86 9.14
C ARG A 740 -7.26 -45.96 8.18
N VAL A 741 -7.48 -46.47 6.97
CA VAL A 741 -8.42 -45.84 6.04
C VAL A 741 -9.63 -46.75 5.95
N ASP A 742 -10.67 -46.42 6.71
CA ASP A 742 -11.87 -47.22 6.83
C ASP A 742 -13.16 -46.39 6.79
N MET A 743 -14.27 -47.02 7.18
CA MET A 743 -15.58 -46.40 7.13
C MET A 743 -15.72 -45.18 8.02
N LEU A 744 -14.86 -45.02 9.04
CA LEU A 744 -14.81 -43.83 9.88
C LEU A 744 -14.28 -42.62 9.10
N ASP A 745 -13.26 -42.80 8.27
CA ASP A 745 -12.70 -41.73 7.42
C ASP A 745 -13.67 -41.35 6.30
N LEU A 746 -14.33 -42.33 5.67
CA LEU A 746 -15.38 -42.05 4.68
C LEU A 746 -16.55 -41.26 5.27
N ASN A 747 -16.85 -41.45 6.56
CA ASN A 747 -17.87 -40.64 7.24
C ASN A 747 -17.41 -39.18 7.45
N VAL A 748 -16.10 -38.91 7.56
CA VAL A 748 -15.55 -37.54 7.59
C VAL A 748 -15.67 -36.93 6.20
N MET A 749 -15.23 -37.65 5.17
CA MET A 749 -15.32 -37.23 3.77
C MET A 749 -16.76 -36.94 3.31
N GLN A 750 -17.71 -37.83 3.65
CA GLN A 750 -19.13 -37.66 3.30
C GLN A 750 -19.73 -36.38 3.92
N ARG A 751 -19.23 -35.92 5.08
CA ARG A 751 -19.71 -34.68 5.70
C ARG A 751 -19.30 -33.42 4.92
N ASN A 752 -18.21 -33.50 4.16
CA ASN A 752 -17.63 -32.40 3.39
C ASN A 752 -17.91 -32.49 1.88
N TRP A 753 -18.57 -33.54 1.40
CA TRP A 753 -18.92 -33.76 -0.01
C TRP A 753 -19.60 -32.55 -0.68
N HIS A 754 -19.07 -32.11 -1.83
CA HIS A 754 -19.51 -30.93 -2.60
C HIS A 754 -19.36 -29.58 -1.89
N ARG A 755 -18.52 -29.49 -0.84
CA ARG A 755 -18.14 -28.20 -0.27
C ARG A 755 -16.91 -27.65 -1.00
N GLU A 756 -16.95 -26.34 -1.28
CA GLU A 756 -15.85 -25.58 -1.85
C GLU A 756 -15.12 -24.89 -0.69
N THR A 757 -13.78 -24.86 -0.68
CA THR A 757 -13.04 -24.02 0.27
C THR A 757 -13.34 -22.55 -0.04
N GLU A 758 -13.96 -21.85 0.91
CA GLU A 758 -14.15 -20.40 0.81
C GLU A 758 -12.89 -19.66 1.31
N PRO A 759 -12.66 -18.42 0.85
CA PRO A 759 -11.48 -17.62 1.19
C PRO A 759 -11.44 -17.37 2.70
N VAL A 760 -10.24 -17.36 3.27
CA VAL A 760 -10.05 -17.16 4.72
C VAL A 760 -10.32 -15.69 5.09
N GLY A 761 -11.58 -15.38 5.43
CA GLY A 761 -12.04 -14.11 6.01
C GLY A 761 -12.99 -14.34 7.21
N PRO A 762 -13.33 -13.31 8.04
CA PRO A 762 -13.86 -13.53 9.37
C PRO A 762 -15.37 -13.21 9.52
N VAL A 763 -16.27 -14.21 9.72
CA VAL A 763 -17.57 -14.09 10.45
C VAL A 763 -18.30 -15.45 10.55
N PRO A 764 -19.38 -15.61 11.36
CA PRO A 764 -19.54 -15.61 12.81
C PRO A 764 -19.68 -17.07 13.37
N GLU A 765 -19.72 -17.22 14.70
CA GLU A 765 -19.99 -18.49 15.39
C GLU A 765 -21.22 -19.21 14.79
N GLU A 766 -21.03 -20.50 14.47
CA GLU A 766 -22.01 -21.45 13.91
C GLU A 766 -22.21 -21.49 12.37
N ARG A 767 -21.13 -21.66 11.58
CA ARG A 767 -21.20 -22.38 10.29
C ARG A 767 -20.01 -23.32 10.08
N ILE A 768 -20.31 -24.48 9.48
CA ILE A 768 -19.55 -25.74 9.60
C ILE A 768 -18.23 -25.67 8.81
N LEU A 769 -17.10 -25.71 9.53
CA LEU A 769 -15.75 -25.89 9.00
C LEU A 769 -15.70 -27.08 8.02
N ILE A 770 -15.07 -26.87 6.86
CA ILE A 770 -14.50 -27.99 6.08
C ILE A 770 -13.25 -28.43 6.83
N ASP A 771 -13.06 -29.73 6.91
CA ASP A 771 -11.79 -30.28 7.35
C ASP A 771 -10.82 -30.19 6.14
N PRO A 772 -9.78 -29.33 6.17
CA PRO A 772 -8.88 -29.17 5.03
C PRO A 772 -8.23 -30.49 4.60
N ASP A 773 -8.22 -31.48 5.50
CA ASP A 773 -7.71 -32.82 5.22
C ASP A 773 -8.63 -33.62 4.26
N THR A 774 -9.86 -33.16 3.98
CA THR A 774 -10.80 -33.83 3.05
C THR A 774 -10.69 -33.45 1.57
N ASP A 775 -9.91 -32.43 1.21
CA ASP A 775 -9.60 -31.99 -0.16
C ASP A 775 -8.27 -32.64 -0.61
N LEU A 776 -8.32 -33.95 -0.85
CA LEU A 776 -7.16 -34.81 -1.10
C LEU A 776 -6.40 -34.47 -2.39
N ASP A 777 -7.06 -33.83 -3.36
CA ASP A 777 -6.43 -33.39 -4.61
C ASP A 777 -6.06 -31.90 -4.64
N PHE A 778 -6.28 -31.18 -3.53
CA PHE A 778 -6.01 -29.76 -3.33
C PHE A 778 -6.64 -28.85 -4.39
N SER A 779 -7.75 -29.27 -5.01
CA SER A 779 -8.47 -28.46 -6.00
C SER A 779 -9.31 -27.35 -5.37
N GLY A 780 -9.44 -27.34 -4.04
CA GLY A 780 -10.29 -26.45 -3.28
C GLY A 780 -11.74 -26.91 -3.22
N ARG A 781 -12.04 -28.19 -3.55
CA ARG A 781 -13.40 -28.74 -3.56
C ARG A 781 -13.38 -30.23 -3.27
N VAL A 782 -14.14 -30.67 -2.27
CA VAL A 782 -14.32 -32.10 -2.01
C VAL A 782 -15.29 -32.72 -3.02
N ASP A 783 -14.77 -33.44 -4.01
CA ASP A 783 -15.53 -34.05 -5.10
C ASP A 783 -15.12 -35.50 -5.43
N VAL A 784 -15.50 -35.96 -6.64
CA VAL A 784 -15.28 -37.34 -7.09
C VAL A 784 -13.81 -37.67 -7.26
N MET A 785 -12.95 -36.68 -7.46
CA MET A 785 -11.52 -36.88 -7.61
C MET A 785 -10.89 -37.20 -6.25
N ASP A 786 -11.30 -36.51 -5.18
CA ASP A 786 -10.91 -36.88 -3.82
C ASP A 786 -11.38 -38.28 -3.47
N LEU A 787 -12.63 -38.64 -3.82
CA LEU A 787 -13.14 -39.98 -3.52
C LEU A 787 -12.35 -41.06 -4.26
N ALA A 788 -11.85 -40.76 -5.46
CA ALA A 788 -10.98 -41.68 -6.18
C ALA A 788 -9.68 -41.90 -5.41
N LEU A 789 -9.03 -40.83 -4.94
CA LEU A 789 -7.82 -40.89 -4.11
C LEU A 789 -8.06 -41.63 -2.80
N PHE A 790 -9.15 -41.33 -2.10
CA PHE A 790 -9.54 -42.00 -0.86
C PHE A 790 -9.75 -43.51 -1.06
N LEU A 791 -10.42 -43.90 -2.14
CA LEU A 791 -10.66 -45.32 -2.45
C LEU A 791 -9.41 -46.08 -2.84
N GLU A 792 -8.35 -45.42 -3.28
CA GLU A 792 -7.05 -46.06 -3.50
C GLU A 792 -6.43 -46.58 -2.19
N ASP A 793 -6.73 -45.92 -1.08
CA ASP A 793 -6.20 -46.27 0.25
C ASP A 793 -7.19 -47.07 1.12
N TRP A 794 -8.42 -47.29 0.66
CA TRP A 794 -9.46 -47.98 1.42
C TRP A 794 -9.05 -49.39 1.90
N GLY A 795 -9.17 -49.61 3.21
CA GLY A 795 -8.86 -50.85 3.90
C GLY A 795 -7.37 -51.05 4.23
N ARG A 796 -6.53 -50.03 4.04
CA ARG A 796 -5.12 -50.04 4.47
C ARG A 796 -4.98 -49.71 5.96
N VAL A 797 -3.95 -50.28 6.59
CA VAL A 797 -3.63 -50.15 8.03
C VAL A 797 -2.11 -50.06 8.16
N SER A 798 -1.57 -49.12 8.95
CA SER A 798 -0.12 -49.05 9.19
C SER A 798 0.28 -50.20 10.11
N GLU A 799 1.24 -51.03 9.74
CA GLU A 799 1.81 -52.04 10.65
C GLU A 799 2.84 -51.47 11.61
#